data_AF-A0A917H7J0-F1
#
_entry.id   AF-A0A917H7J0-F1
#
_cell.length_a   1.000
_cell.length_b   1.000
_cell.length_c   1.000
_cell.angle_alpha   90.00
_cell.angle_beta   90.00
_cell.angle_gamma   90.00
#
_symmetry.space_group_name_H-M   'P 1'
#
loop_
_entity.id
_entity.type
_entity.pdbx_description
1 polymer ?
#
loop_
_entity_poly.entity_id
_entity_poly.type
_entity_poly.pdbx_seq_one_letter_code
_entity_poly.pdbx_strand_id
1 'polypeptide(L)'
;MPSTSLCYRTFLQLAQLSAFTVAFSVVGIAQGPPKPLPPGPMLDEGTVKLIGPSLDLTLLRSSGTVAALNPASDPTLDYTPGDILKERSADTFYHLGDLDLRLRIGDASDWKDYSTAFRRQPVRMISMDATHFSADLAPTLPADIPLDVTRTWTMENGELSLRYTLTNRSNATVHLGGLGIPMVFNNIMNGRDLEQAYSKCSFYDPYIGEDAGYVQVARLTGLGPVLLAVPDGHTPFEVWKPILDHRSRDGKGLLLNDPTPRGATFEGSYDWMVHSAGFTETDWKGVQEWNPGTEAAIAPGETISYGLRFFVAPSLRQIEPTLAAHHRPVAVGIPGYILPQDIQARLFLRYQSQVHSIVSEPADAITIHDDGYAQDKDWHAYTLRGKQWGRARLVITYDDGTTQSIGYRTIKPEAETVADMGRFLFHQQWYTDTADPFHRAPSVISYDDEAGKQILQESRVWIAGLSDEAGAGSWIAASMKEFGMPDREEVAKLESFVNQTVWGHLQENAGEHKYGVHKSLFYYQPDAMPSDYYDSKIDWKSWTSWNLKDAADVGRSYNYPHVVAAYWSLYHIARNSTGLTTKPWQWYLDQAFETTMAMHTQAPYYTQFGQMEGTIFLRVLDDLKAEGWTTKASQLEAMMRERADHWRTEPYPFGSEMPWDSTGQEEVYDWTRYFGFDDKATVTLNAILAYTPVLPSWGYNGSARRYWDFLYGGKYPRIERQLHHYGSGLNAIPLLAEYRLHPTDLYLLRAGYGGVMGPLANIDQKGFASAAFHSFPDRMAYDPYSGDYGPNFFGHALNTAMYLTHDNKFGWICFGGNVEEHNGIIQATTLDSFRNRIFVAPIGLWLTLDAGKFKSIEYNPAGRSLRIHLAPASETVAIARLHVHKTNGAEGLGHTIKIEGNPKTERGAYIFPLGNKDRVVHIPIN
;
A
#
# COMPACT_ATOMS: atom_id res chain seq x y z
N MET A 1 -7.98 58.90 32.78
CA MET A 1 -8.41 58.12 33.97
C MET A 1 -9.87 58.44 34.26
N PRO A 2 -10.74 57.52 34.71
CA PRO A 2 -10.92 56.10 34.38
C PRO A 2 -12.39 55.71 33.99
N SER A 3 -12.57 54.52 33.38
CA SER A 3 -13.83 53.73 33.22
C SER A 3 -14.95 54.34 32.34
N THR A 4 -15.86 53.64 31.65
CA THR A 4 -16.50 52.32 31.80
C THR A 4 -17.26 51.96 30.51
N SER A 5 -17.50 50.65 30.29
CA SER A 5 -18.69 50.04 29.63
C SER A 5 -18.89 50.15 28.11
N LEU A 6 -18.65 49.05 27.37
CA LEU A 6 -19.71 48.24 26.73
C LEU A 6 -19.07 47.04 25.98
N CYS A 7 -18.94 45.91 26.67
CA CYS A 7 -18.66 44.60 26.10
C CYS A 7 -19.70 43.66 26.72
N TYR A 8 -20.16 42.64 25.97
CA TYR A 8 -21.32 41.77 26.23
C TYR A 8 -22.67 42.28 25.74
N ARG A 9 -23.04 41.94 24.49
CA ARG A 9 -24.40 41.49 24.08
C ARG A 9 -24.49 41.19 22.57
N THR A 10 -23.78 40.16 22.09
CA THR A 10 -24.13 39.48 20.82
C THR A 10 -23.51 38.08 20.69
N PHE A 11 -23.47 37.30 21.79
CA PHE A 11 -22.93 35.93 21.79
C PHE A 11 -23.97 34.84 22.12
N LEU A 12 -25.26 35.16 22.07
CA LEU A 12 -26.34 34.22 22.40
C LEU A 12 -27.48 34.34 21.39
N GLN A 13 -27.23 33.93 20.15
CA GLN A 13 -28.30 33.55 19.21
C GLN A 13 -27.86 32.66 18.01
N LEU A 14 -26.63 32.16 18.00
CA LEU A 14 -26.12 31.22 16.98
C LEU A 14 -25.97 29.76 17.49
N ALA A 15 -26.49 29.45 18.68
CA ALA A 15 -26.31 28.14 19.32
C ALA A 15 -27.49 27.16 19.16
N GLN A 16 -28.40 27.38 18.20
CA GLN A 16 -29.60 26.52 18.04
C GLN A 16 -29.91 26.07 16.60
N LEU A 17 -28.94 26.10 15.68
CA LEU A 17 -29.14 25.57 14.31
C LEU A 17 -28.00 24.65 13.82
N SER A 18 -27.24 24.07 14.74
CA SER A 18 -26.11 23.17 14.46
C SER A 18 -26.42 21.68 14.69
N ALA A 19 -27.70 21.28 14.70
CA ALA A 19 -28.13 19.94 15.11
C ALA A 19 -28.36 18.94 13.96
N PHE A 20 -27.93 19.24 12.73
CA PHE A 20 -28.01 18.29 11.61
C PHE A 20 -26.71 18.35 10.78
N THR A 21 -25.64 17.82 11.34
CA THR A 21 -24.49 17.35 10.55
C THR A 21 -24.22 15.93 10.99
N VAL A 22 -24.52 15.02 10.06
CA VAL A 22 -24.57 13.58 10.26
C VAL A 22 -23.18 13.04 10.60
N ALA A 23 -23.18 12.11 11.55
CA ALA A 23 -22.04 11.34 12.00
C ALA A 23 -21.29 10.68 10.84
N PHE A 24 -20.06 11.13 10.59
CA PHE A 24 -19.01 10.30 10.00
C PHE A 24 -18.21 9.67 11.13
N SER A 25 -18.86 8.70 11.77
CA SER A 25 -18.24 7.74 12.67
C SER A 25 -19.16 6.54 12.70
N VAL A 26 -18.58 5.34 12.61
CA VAL A 26 -19.25 4.04 12.74
C VAL A 26 -19.91 3.53 11.45
N VAL A 27 -19.10 2.86 10.63
CA VAL A 27 -19.60 1.66 9.94
C VAL A 27 -19.96 0.68 11.05
N GLY A 28 -21.25 0.56 11.32
CA GLY A 28 -21.82 -0.39 12.25
C GLY A 28 -23.30 -0.48 11.94
N ILE A 29 -23.70 -1.58 11.31
CA ILE A 29 -25.10 -2.00 11.25
C ILE A 29 -25.70 -1.81 12.65
N ALA A 30 -26.88 -1.19 12.71
CA ALA A 30 -27.62 -0.84 13.92
C ALA A 30 -27.66 -1.94 15.00
N GLN A 31 -26.61 -2.01 15.81
CA GLN A 31 -26.52 -2.55 17.15
C GLN A 31 -25.62 -1.57 17.88
N GLY A 32 -26.08 -0.99 19.00
CA GLY A 32 -25.23 -0.10 19.80
C GLY A 32 -23.89 -0.76 20.14
N PRO A 33 -22.83 0.02 20.44
CA PRO A 33 -21.52 -0.53 20.73
C PRO A 33 -21.66 -1.68 21.74
N PRO A 34 -21.09 -2.87 21.47
CA PRO A 34 -21.22 -4.00 22.38
C PRO A 34 -20.79 -3.56 23.77
N LYS A 35 -21.57 -3.94 24.79
CA LYS A 35 -21.26 -3.57 26.18
C LYS A 35 -19.81 -3.98 26.47
N PRO A 36 -18.99 -3.08 27.06
CA PRO A 36 -17.64 -3.43 27.51
C PRO A 36 -17.72 -4.68 28.39
N LEU A 37 -16.86 -5.66 28.12
CA LEU A 37 -16.73 -6.80 29.01
C LEU A 37 -16.10 -6.30 30.31
N PRO A 38 -16.56 -6.76 31.49
CA PRO A 38 -15.89 -6.43 32.74
C PRO A 38 -14.45 -6.95 32.69
N PRO A 39 -13.46 -6.24 33.28
CA PRO A 39 -12.10 -6.73 33.38
C PRO A 39 -12.05 -8.15 33.97
N GLY A 40 -11.20 -9.01 33.41
CA GLY A 40 -10.99 -10.37 33.89
C GLY A 40 -9.90 -10.44 34.96
N PRO A 41 -9.67 -11.64 35.53
CA PRO A 41 -8.79 -11.83 36.70
C PRO A 41 -7.29 -11.72 36.36
N MET A 42 -6.92 -11.45 35.10
CA MET A 42 -5.52 -11.51 34.64
C MET A 42 -4.59 -10.55 35.40
N LEU A 43 -5.12 -9.46 35.98
CA LEU A 43 -4.31 -8.44 36.66
C LEU A 43 -4.05 -8.74 38.14
N ASP A 44 -4.76 -9.70 38.73
CA ASP A 44 -4.85 -9.86 40.20
C ASP A 44 -3.52 -10.32 40.84
N GLU A 45 -2.67 -11.02 40.09
CA GLU A 45 -1.38 -11.55 40.58
C GLU A 45 -0.17 -10.66 40.25
N GLY A 46 -0.39 -9.48 39.67
CA GLY A 46 0.67 -8.54 39.29
C GLY A 46 1.52 -9.01 38.09
N THR A 47 2.74 -8.50 37.99
CA THR A 47 3.62 -8.69 36.83
C THR A 47 4.97 -9.32 37.16
N VAL A 48 5.65 -9.84 36.13
CA VAL A 48 7.04 -10.30 36.14
C VAL A 48 7.79 -9.55 35.05
N LYS A 49 9.06 -9.20 35.28
CA LYS A 49 9.89 -8.50 34.29
C LYS A 49 11.13 -9.31 33.94
N LEU A 50 11.38 -9.49 32.65
CA LEU A 50 12.63 -10.00 32.11
C LEU A 50 13.31 -8.84 31.39
N ILE A 51 14.44 -8.37 31.93
CA ILE A 51 15.15 -7.17 31.47
C ILE A 51 16.26 -7.58 30.51
N GLY A 52 16.25 -7.00 29.32
CA GLY A 52 17.25 -7.27 28.28
C GLY A 52 18.06 -6.01 27.93
N PRO A 53 19.20 -6.16 27.24
CA PRO A 53 20.01 -5.01 26.83
C PRO A 53 19.34 -4.16 25.74
N SER A 54 18.45 -4.75 24.93
CA SER A 54 17.76 -4.08 23.81
C SER A 54 16.24 -4.02 23.99
N LEU A 55 15.66 -4.93 24.76
CA LEU A 55 14.22 -5.14 24.86
C LEU A 55 13.87 -5.63 26.26
N ASP A 56 12.91 -4.95 26.90
CA ASP A 56 12.36 -5.33 28.19
C ASP A 56 10.98 -5.96 28.00
N LEU A 57 10.79 -7.12 28.62
CA LEU A 57 9.52 -7.83 28.62
C LEU A 57 8.87 -7.73 30.00
N THR A 58 7.62 -7.28 30.04
CA THR A 58 6.75 -7.39 31.22
C THR A 58 5.64 -8.42 30.94
N LEU A 59 5.53 -9.43 31.80
CA LEU A 59 4.49 -10.47 31.74
C LEU A 59 3.45 -10.27 32.85
N LEU A 60 2.20 -10.59 32.56
CA LEU A 60 1.19 -10.81 33.61
C LEU A 60 1.48 -12.13 34.32
N ARG A 61 1.63 -12.11 35.64
CA ARG A 61 2.00 -13.31 36.41
C ARG A 61 0.94 -14.41 36.31
N SER A 62 -0.33 -14.02 36.38
CA SER A 62 -1.47 -14.95 36.36
C SER A 62 -1.59 -15.69 35.03
N SER A 63 -1.39 -15.01 33.89
CA SER A 63 -1.62 -15.60 32.57
C SER A 63 -0.34 -16.00 31.86
N GLY A 64 0.81 -15.45 32.26
CA GLY A 64 2.11 -15.54 31.57
C GLY A 64 2.15 -14.94 30.16
N THR A 65 1.17 -14.10 29.81
CA THR A 65 1.12 -13.35 28.54
C THR A 65 1.76 -11.97 28.70
N VAL A 66 2.12 -11.34 27.59
CA VAL A 66 2.78 -10.03 27.59
C VAL A 66 1.83 -8.92 28.05
N ALA A 67 2.28 -8.14 29.02
CA ALA A 67 1.64 -6.91 29.50
C ALA A 67 2.21 -5.66 28.81
N ALA A 68 3.53 -5.66 28.56
CA ALA A 68 4.25 -4.59 27.90
C ALA A 68 5.53 -5.15 27.26
N LEU A 69 5.91 -4.59 26.10
CA LEU A 69 7.15 -4.89 25.41
C LEU A 69 7.83 -3.58 24.99
N ASN A 70 8.89 -3.20 25.70
CA ASN A 70 9.49 -1.87 25.60
C ASN A 70 10.94 -1.97 25.08
N PRO A 71 11.33 -1.22 24.04
CA PRO A 71 12.72 -1.17 23.63
C PRO A 71 13.55 -0.37 24.64
N ALA A 72 14.74 -0.84 24.98
CA ALA A 72 15.62 -0.17 25.95
C ALA A 72 16.01 1.25 25.51
N SER A 73 16.05 1.52 24.21
CA SER A 73 16.36 2.84 23.64
C SER A 73 15.22 3.86 23.78
N ASP A 74 13.98 3.40 24.00
CA ASP A 74 12.81 4.25 24.20
C ASP A 74 11.83 3.55 25.16
N PRO A 75 12.05 3.62 26.48
CA PRO A 75 11.22 2.93 27.47
C PRO A 75 9.78 3.45 27.54
N THR A 76 9.46 4.56 26.85
CA THR A 76 8.09 5.11 26.78
C THR A 76 7.25 4.45 25.69
N LEU A 77 7.90 3.82 24.70
CA LEU A 77 7.24 3.05 23.66
C LEU A 77 6.87 1.67 24.19
N ASP A 78 5.61 1.27 24.01
CA ASP A 78 5.14 -0.11 24.19
C ASP A 78 4.62 -0.62 22.85
N TYR A 79 5.22 -1.70 22.34
CA TYR A 79 4.76 -2.31 21.09
C TYR A 79 3.41 -3.02 21.25
N THR A 80 2.97 -3.28 22.48
CA THR A 80 1.72 -4.01 22.81
C THR A 80 0.64 -3.05 23.31
N PRO A 81 -0.65 -3.45 23.35
CA PRO A 81 -1.73 -2.60 23.84
C PRO A 81 -1.76 -2.51 25.38
N GLY A 82 -0.62 -2.28 26.02
CA GLY A 82 -0.47 -2.23 27.48
C GLY A 82 -1.24 -1.08 28.14
N ASP A 83 -1.48 0.02 27.41
CA ASP A 83 -2.24 1.18 27.90
C ASP A 83 -3.75 0.92 28.07
N ILE A 84 -4.26 -0.15 27.45
CA ILE A 84 -5.66 -0.61 27.57
C ILE A 84 -5.75 -2.07 28.05
N LEU A 85 -4.71 -2.52 28.76
CA LEU A 85 -4.58 -3.90 29.23
C LEU A 85 -5.75 -4.31 30.15
N LYS A 86 -6.26 -3.37 30.95
CA LYS A 86 -7.38 -3.61 31.87
C LYS A 86 -8.67 -3.91 31.13
N GLU A 87 -8.95 -3.17 30.06
CA GLU A 87 -10.12 -3.33 29.20
C GLU A 87 -10.03 -4.66 28.42
N ARG A 88 -8.82 -5.10 28.11
CA ARG A 88 -8.52 -6.34 27.37
C ARG A 88 -8.17 -7.54 28.26
N SER A 89 -8.56 -7.53 29.54
CA SER A 89 -8.17 -8.58 30.50
C SER A 89 -9.18 -9.74 30.64
N ALA A 90 -10.30 -9.69 29.90
CA ALA A 90 -11.35 -10.71 29.94
C ALA A 90 -11.09 -11.88 28.98
N ASP A 91 -11.96 -12.90 29.05
CA ASP A 91 -12.03 -13.99 28.07
C ASP A 91 -12.04 -13.46 26.63
N THR A 92 -11.44 -14.21 25.71
CA THR A 92 -11.36 -13.99 24.26
C THR A 92 -10.49 -12.82 23.78
N PHE A 93 -10.09 -11.88 24.64
CA PHE A 93 -9.10 -10.87 24.26
C PHE A 93 -7.74 -11.51 24.11
N TYR A 94 -7.10 -11.35 22.95
CA TYR A 94 -5.79 -11.92 22.68
C TYR A 94 -4.64 -11.05 23.21
N HIS A 95 -3.55 -11.70 23.63
CA HIS A 95 -2.30 -11.07 24.02
C HIS A 95 -1.13 -11.82 23.37
N LEU A 96 0.00 -11.14 23.17
CA LEU A 96 1.23 -11.81 22.76
C LEU A 96 1.60 -12.88 23.81
N GLY A 97 1.91 -14.08 23.34
CA GLY A 97 2.12 -15.26 24.19
C GLY A 97 0.91 -16.18 24.34
N ASP A 98 -0.24 -15.87 23.75
CA ASP A 98 -1.32 -16.85 23.57
C ASP A 98 -0.97 -17.92 22.53
N LEU A 99 -1.80 -18.96 22.43
CA LEU A 99 -1.63 -20.07 21.49
C LEU A 99 -2.99 -20.57 20.99
N ASP A 100 -3.11 -20.70 19.68
CA ASP A 100 -4.26 -21.31 19.01
C ASP A 100 -3.84 -22.64 18.38
N LEU A 101 -4.66 -23.68 18.57
CA LEU A 101 -4.38 -25.04 18.10
C LEU A 101 -5.59 -25.62 17.37
N ARG A 102 -5.34 -26.34 16.29
CA ARG A 102 -6.33 -27.16 15.58
C ARG A 102 -5.82 -28.60 15.49
N LEU A 103 -6.54 -29.53 16.09
CA LEU A 103 -6.09 -30.91 16.32
C LEU A 103 -7.10 -31.94 15.81
N ARG A 104 -6.61 -33.11 15.40
CA ARG A 104 -7.38 -34.36 15.28
C ARG A 104 -6.61 -35.51 15.95
N ILE A 105 -7.33 -36.55 16.40
CA ILE A 105 -6.75 -37.68 17.16
C ILE A 105 -6.95 -38.98 16.37
N GLY A 106 -5.87 -39.74 16.18
CA GLY A 106 -5.89 -40.97 15.40
C GLY A 106 -6.46 -40.74 13.99
N ASP A 107 -7.36 -41.63 13.56
CA ASP A 107 -7.99 -41.57 12.23
C ASP A 107 -9.24 -40.68 12.18
N ALA A 108 -9.45 -39.79 13.15
CA ALA A 108 -10.60 -38.88 13.15
C ALA A 108 -10.58 -37.94 11.95
N SER A 109 -11.72 -37.76 11.27
CA SER A 109 -11.82 -36.84 10.13
C SER A 109 -11.93 -35.37 10.54
N ASP A 110 -12.48 -35.11 11.72
CA ASP A 110 -12.92 -33.77 12.11
C ASP A 110 -11.83 -33.04 12.90
N TRP A 111 -11.55 -31.81 12.50
CA TRP A 111 -10.66 -30.89 13.20
C TRP A 111 -11.37 -30.25 14.39
N LYS A 112 -10.66 -30.14 15.52
CA LYS A 112 -11.14 -29.45 16.72
C LYS A 112 -10.20 -28.33 17.13
N ASP A 113 -10.77 -27.15 17.36
CA ASP A 113 -10.06 -25.94 17.75
C ASP A 113 -9.93 -25.78 19.26
N TYR A 114 -8.81 -25.20 19.68
CA TYR A 114 -8.46 -24.85 21.05
C TYR A 114 -7.73 -23.50 21.06
N SER A 115 -7.93 -22.71 22.11
CA SER A 115 -7.24 -21.42 22.27
C SER A 115 -7.04 -21.10 23.74
N THR A 116 -5.85 -20.61 24.08
CA THR A 116 -5.53 -20.13 25.45
C THR A 116 -6.17 -18.77 25.75
N ALA A 117 -6.59 -18.04 24.73
CA ALA A 117 -7.29 -16.77 24.88
C ALA A 117 -8.77 -16.95 25.22
N PHE A 118 -9.37 -18.10 24.85
CA PHE A 118 -10.82 -18.30 24.93
C PHE A 118 -11.38 -18.31 26.36
N ARG A 119 -10.67 -18.93 27.32
CA ARG A 119 -11.05 -18.94 28.73
C ARG A 119 -9.86 -18.61 29.62
N ARG A 120 -9.84 -17.40 30.15
CA ARG A 120 -8.77 -16.91 31.02
C ARG A 120 -8.87 -17.57 32.40
N GLN A 121 -7.78 -18.21 32.79
CA GLN A 121 -7.56 -18.78 34.11
C GLN A 121 -6.08 -18.57 34.46
N PRO A 122 -5.74 -18.47 35.76
CA PRO A 122 -4.35 -18.48 36.19
C PRO A 122 -3.63 -19.74 35.68
N VAL A 123 -2.49 -19.56 35.00
CA VAL A 123 -1.64 -20.65 34.54
C VAL A 123 -0.89 -21.27 35.72
N ARG A 124 -0.48 -22.53 35.57
CA ARG A 124 0.32 -23.20 36.60
C ARG A 124 1.80 -22.91 36.36
N MET A 125 2.36 -21.97 37.12
CA MET A 125 3.79 -21.63 37.05
C MET A 125 4.66 -22.86 37.36
N ILE A 126 5.62 -23.14 36.47
CA ILE A 126 6.61 -24.22 36.61
C ILE A 126 7.90 -23.66 37.20
N SER A 127 8.41 -22.57 36.62
CA SER A 127 9.62 -21.88 37.09
C SER A 127 9.53 -20.39 36.76
N MET A 128 10.20 -19.58 37.59
CA MET A 128 10.31 -18.14 37.40
C MET A 128 11.58 -17.64 38.07
N ASP A 129 12.40 -16.91 37.32
CA ASP A 129 13.55 -16.16 37.83
C ASP A 129 13.70 -14.84 37.05
N ALA A 130 14.88 -14.20 37.13
CA ALA A 130 15.13 -12.91 36.49
C ALA A 130 15.23 -12.98 34.95
N THR A 131 15.49 -14.16 34.39
CA THR A 131 15.68 -14.40 32.96
C THR A 131 14.69 -15.41 32.37
N HIS A 132 13.90 -16.10 33.19
CA HIS A 132 12.98 -17.15 32.76
C HIS A 132 11.59 -17.02 33.39
N PHE A 133 10.56 -17.32 32.59
CA PHE A 133 9.21 -17.59 33.07
C PHE A 133 8.65 -18.80 32.31
N SER A 134 8.31 -19.89 33.01
CA SER A 134 7.72 -21.08 32.42
C SER A 134 6.43 -21.46 33.13
N ALA A 135 5.39 -21.83 32.36
CA ALA A 135 4.09 -22.21 32.89
C ALA A 135 3.39 -23.26 32.05
N ASP A 136 2.65 -24.13 32.73
CA ASP A 136 1.69 -25.09 32.16
C ASP A 136 0.36 -24.38 31.89
N LEU A 137 -0.11 -24.47 30.64
CA LEU A 137 -1.28 -23.78 30.12
C LEU A 137 -2.58 -24.57 30.29
N ALA A 138 -2.54 -25.80 30.83
CA ALA A 138 -3.72 -26.65 31.02
C ALA A 138 -4.94 -25.96 31.66
N PRO A 139 -4.79 -25.03 32.65
CA PRO A 139 -5.95 -24.33 33.22
C PRO A 139 -6.75 -23.50 32.22
N THR A 140 -6.13 -23.04 31.13
CA THR A 140 -6.77 -22.21 30.09
C THR A 140 -7.40 -23.03 28.97
N LEU A 141 -7.16 -24.34 28.95
CA LEU A 141 -7.57 -25.26 27.90
C LEU A 141 -8.67 -26.21 28.43
N PRO A 142 -9.57 -26.69 27.57
CA PRO A 142 -10.58 -27.65 27.99
C PRO A 142 -9.92 -28.96 28.43
N ALA A 143 -10.51 -29.60 29.44
CA ALA A 143 -9.94 -30.81 30.07
C ALA A 143 -9.73 -31.98 29.09
N ASP A 144 -10.44 -31.98 27.96
CA ASP A 144 -10.39 -33.02 26.93
C ASP A 144 -9.32 -32.80 25.85
N ILE A 145 -8.49 -31.75 25.95
CA ILE A 145 -7.36 -31.57 25.04
C ILE A 145 -6.36 -32.74 25.17
N PRO A 146 -5.84 -33.30 24.05
CA PRO A 146 -4.94 -34.46 24.11
C PRO A 146 -3.47 -34.11 24.33
N LEU A 147 -3.15 -32.83 24.54
CA LEU A 147 -1.79 -32.32 24.70
C LEU A 147 -1.58 -31.72 26.09
N ASP A 148 -0.40 -31.94 26.66
CA ASP A 148 0.16 -31.07 27.69
C ASP A 148 0.92 -29.94 26.99
N VAL A 149 0.65 -28.69 27.39
CA VAL A 149 1.19 -27.50 26.72
C VAL A 149 1.92 -26.62 27.74
N THR A 150 3.22 -26.45 27.55
CA THR A 150 4.07 -25.56 28.35
C THR A 150 4.48 -24.36 27.53
N ARG A 151 4.42 -23.16 28.10
CA ARG A 151 5.00 -21.93 27.52
C ARG A 151 6.17 -21.46 28.35
N THR A 152 7.25 -21.08 27.68
CA THR A 152 8.46 -20.53 28.30
C THR A 152 8.87 -19.24 27.62
N TRP A 153 9.08 -18.20 28.42
CA TRP A 153 9.77 -16.97 28.03
C TRP A 153 11.19 -17.00 28.58
N THR A 154 12.16 -16.66 27.74
CA THR A 154 13.58 -16.66 28.10
C THR A 154 14.24 -15.37 27.62
N MET A 155 15.02 -14.74 28.51
CA MET A 155 15.95 -13.65 28.23
C MET A 155 17.37 -14.15 28.49
N GLU A 156 18.00 -14.76 27.48
CA GLU A 156 19.35 -15.33 27.59
C GLU A 156 20.27 -14.72 26.54
N ASN A 157 21.52 -14.43 26.92
CA ASN A 157 22.50 -13.76 26.06
C ASN A 157 22.02 -12.44 25.45
N GLY A 158 21.04 -11.78 26.10
CA GLY A 158 20.43 -10.55 25.60
C GLY A 158 19.38 -10.75 24.51
N GLU A 159 19.00 -11.98 24.19
CA GLU A 159 17.93 -12.30 23.24
C GLU A 159 16.67 -12.75 23.98
N LEU A 160 15.53 -12.13 23.61
CA LEU A 160 14.22 -12.54 24.10
C LEU A 160 13.66 -13.64 23.19
N SER A 161 13.18 -14.72 23.79
CA SER A 161 12.48 -15.81 23.08
C SER A 161 11.21 -16.26 23.80
N LEU A 162 10.27 -16.75 23.00
CA LEU A 162 9.02 -17.38 23.39
C LEU A 162 9.02 -18.80 22.81
N ARG A 163 8.78 -19.82 23.64
CA ARG A 163 8.71 -21.21 23.19
C ARG A 163 7.48 -21.92 23.76
N TYR A 164 6.84 -22.72 22.93
CA TYR A 164 5.79 -23.65 23.31
C TYR A 164 6.30 -25.08 23.15
N THR A 165 6.06 -25.91 24.17
CA THR A 165 6.38 -27.33 24.17
C THR A 165 5.09 -28.11 24.32
N LEU A 166 4.79 -28.98 23.34
CA LEU A 166 3.56 -29.75 23.25
C LEU A 166 3.89 -31.23 23.39
N THR A 167 3.34 -31.89 24.40
CA THR A 167 3.54 -33.33 24.65
C THR A 167 2.22 -34.06 24.48
N ASN A 168 2.19 -35.10 23.65
CA ASN A 168 1.00 -35.92 23.50
C ASN A 168 0.81 -36.85 24.70
N ARG A 169 -0.23 -36.59 25.49
CA ARG A 169 -0.59 -37.40 26.67
C ARG A 169 -1.63 -38.48 26.39
N SER A 170 -2.13 -38.56 25.16
CA SER A 170 -3.09 -39.57 24.75
C SER A 170 -2.39 -40.88 24.34
N ASN A 171 -3.18 -41.91 24.08
CA ASN A 171 -2.70 -43.21 23.60
C ASN A 171 -2.76 -43.37 22.07
N ALA A 172 -3.11 -42.30 21.35
CA ALA A 172 -3.18 -42.25 19.89
C ALA A 172 -2.33 -41.09 19.37
N THR A 173 -1.96 -41.12 18.09
CA THR A 173 -1.27 -40.00 17.45
C THR A 173 -2.18 -38.76 17.44
N VAL A 174 -1.63 -37.60 17.79
CA VAL A 174 -2.30 -36.31 17.64
C VAL A 174 -1.74 -35.65 16.39
N HIS A 175 -2.61 -35.30 15.45
CA HIS A 175 -2.24 -34.50 14.29
C HIS A 175 -2.52 -33.03 14.60
N LEU A 176 -1.49 -32.20 14.48
CA LEU A 176 -1.50 -30.76 14.65
C LEU A 176 -1.64 -30.10 13.28
N GLY A 177 -2.88 -29.84 12.87
CA GLY A 177 -3.19 -29.20 11.58
C GLY A 177 -3.28 -27.68 11.66
N GLY A 178 -3.25 -27.10 12.86
CA GLY A 178 -3.14 -25.66 13.05
C GLY A 178 -2.35 -25.35 14.31
N LEU A 179 -1.34 -24.49 14.18
CA LEU A 179 -0.66 -23.87 15.31
C LEU A 179 -0.47 -22.39 14.99
N GLY A 180 -1.22 -21.54 15.67
CA GLY A 180 -1.19 -20.09 15.55
C GLY A 180 -0.56 -19.45 16.78
N ILE A 181 0.42 -18.56 16.57
CA ILE A 181 0.96 -17.69 17.63
C ILE A 181 0.45 -16.27 17.38
N PRO A 182 -0.48 -15.76 18.21
CA PRO A 182 -1.08 -14.44 18.05
C PRO A 182 -0.05 -13.31 18.18
N MET A 183 0.10 -12.53 17.11
CA MET A 183 0.97 -11.36 17.03
C MET A 183 0.18 -10.10 17.38
N VAL A 184 0.00 -9.87 18.69
CA VAL A 184 -0.80 -8.75 19.22
C VAL A 184 0.09 -7.54 19.49
N PHE A 185 0.08 -6.58 18.57
CA PHE A 185 0.74 -5.28 18.70
C PHE A 185 -0.30 -4.14 18.75
N ASN A 186 0.12 -2.97 19.24
CA ASN A 186 -0.77 -1.83 19.44
C ASN A 186 -1.11 -1.14 18.11
N ASN A 187 -2.02 -1.68 17.30
CA ASN A 187 -2.62 -0.98 16.15
C ASN A 187 -4.06 -0.50 16.45
N ILE A 188 -4.42 -0.39 17.73
CA ILE A 188 -5.76 0.00 18.18
C ILE A 188 -5.80 1.53 18.29
N MET A 189 -6.34 2.18 17.26
CA MET A 189 -6.51 3.64 17.21
C MET A 189 -7.91 4.07 17.65
N ASN A 190 -8.77 3.11 18.02
CA ASN A 190 -10.13 3.35 18.50
C ASN A 190 -10.13 4.36 19.66
N GLY A 191 -10.87 5.47 19.49
CA GLY A 191 -11.03 6.50 20.53
C GLY A 191 -9.76 7.30 20.83
N ARG A 192 -8.70 7.18 20.02
CA ARG A 192 -7.49 8.00 20.12
C ARG A 192 -7.63 9.23 19.22
N ASP A 193 -6.94 10.31 19.57
CA ASP A 193 -6.62 11.38 18.63
C ASP A 193 -5.35 11.03 17.82
N LEU A 194 -5.01 11.88 16.85
CA LEU A 194 -3.87 11.68 15.96
C LEU A 194 -2.53 11.61 16.72
N GLU A 195 -2.29 12.49 17.71
CA GLU A 195 -1.05 12.50 18.48
C GLU A 195 -0.91 11.25 19.37
N GLN A 196 -2.01 10.81 19.97
CA GLN A 196 -2.08 9.58 20.76
C GLN A 196 -1.84 8.36 19.88
N ALA A 197 -2.41 8.30 18.68
CA ALA A 197 -2.16 7.21 17.75
C ALA A 197 -0.68 7.16 17.35
N TYR A 198 -0.08 8.28 16.94
CA TYR A 198 1.32 8.31 16.51
C TYR A 198 2.33 8.02 17.63
N SER A 199 1.99 8.36 18.88
CA SER A 199 2.86 8.08 20.03
C SER A 199 2.74 6.65 20.55
N LYS A 200 1.56 6.02 20.44
CA LYS A 200 1.28 4.71 21.07
C LYS A 200 1.15 3.55 20.09
N CYS A 201 0.80 3.79 18.84
CA CYS A 201 0.51 2.72 17.90
C CYS A 201 1.71 2.30 17.05
N SER A 202 1.60 1.11 16.47
CA SER A 202 2.50 0.58 15.46
C SER A 202 1.71 -0.07 14.31
N PHE A 203 2.34 -0.09 13.14
CA PHE A 203 1.99 -1.00 12.05
C PHE A 203 2.86 -2.23 12.11
N TYR A 204 2.37 -3.34 11.57
CA TYR A 204 3.19 -4.54 11.47
C TYR A 204 2.88 -5.33 10.20
N ASP A 205 3.91 -5.71 9.47
CA ASP A 205 3.78 -6.37 8.17
C ASP A 205 4.55 -7.69 8.14
N PRO A 206 3.97 -8.77 7.57
CA PRO A 206 4.56 -10.10 7.59
C PRO A 206 5.39 -10.37 6.32
N TYR A 207 6.62 -10.85 6.51
CA TYR A 207 7.28 -11.67 5.51
C TYR A 207 6.96 -13.14 5.78
N ILE A 208 6.01 -13.69 5.02
CA ILE A 208 5.48 -15.06 5.15
C ILE A 208 6.42 -16.05 4.43
N GLY A 209 7.68 -16.07 4.88
CA GLY A 209 8.82 -16.66 4.17
C GLY A 209 9.32 -18.01 4.71
N GLU A 210 8.45 -18.84 5.30
CA GLU A 210 8.82 -20.10 5.98
C GLU A 210 9.83 -19.85 7.12
N ASP A 211 10.95 -20.58 7.19
CA ASP A 211 11.98 -20.38 8.22
C ASP A 211 12.68 -19.03 8.11
N ALA A 212 12.67 -18.38 6.94
CA ALA A 212 13.23 -17.03 6.79
C ALA A 212 12.21 -15.92 7.14
N GLY A 213 10.98 -16.29 7.45
CA GLY A 213 9.90 -15.35 7.71
C GLY A 213 10.18 -14.42 8.90
N TYR A 214 9.51 -13.28 8.93
CA TYR A 214 9.53 -12.37 10.08
C TYR A 214 8.31 -11.44 10.06
N VAL A 215 7.97 -10.89 11.22
CA VAL A 215 7.06 -9.74 11.31
C VAL A 215 7.87 -8.52 11.73
N GLN A 216 7.79 -7.44 10.95
CA GLN A 216 8.34 -6.15 11.34
C GLN A 216 7.25 -5.30 12.00
N VAL A 217 7.56 -4.63 13.11
CA VAL A 217 6.63 -3.76 13.84
C VAL A 217 7.23 -2.35 13.89
N ALA A 218 6.66 -1.46 13.08
CA ALA A 218 7.12 -0.09 12.90
C ALA A 218 6.16 0.90 13.57
N ARG A 219 6.71 1.91 14.24
CA ARG A 219 5.92 3.01 14.81
C ARG A 219 5.18 3.75 13.70
N LEU A 220 4.01 4.30 13.99
CA LEU A 220 3.26 5.15 13.05
C LEU A 220 4.07 6.35 12.54
N THR A 221 5.04 6.83 13.33
CA THR A 221 5.96 7.91 12.93
C THR A 221 6.95 7.50 11.84
N GLY A 222 7.14 6.20 11.59
CA GLY A 222 8.16 5.64 10.68
C GLY A 222 9.60 5.77 11.18
N LEU A 223 9.78 6.33 12.38
CA LEU A 223 11.06 6.36 13.06
C LEU A 223 11.31 5.04 13.79
N GLY A 224 12.57 4.76 14.07
CA GLY A 224 12.93 3.64 14.92
C GLY A 224 12.59 3.86 16.40
N PRO A 225 12.85 2.85 17.25
CA PRO A 225 13.25 1.49 16.87
C PRO A 225 12.14 0.67 16.21
N VAL A 226 12.50 -0.43 15.53
CA VAL A 226 11.58 -1.39 14.88
C VAL A 226 11.75 -2.73 15.57
N LEU A 227 10.66 -3.34 16.02
CA LEU A 227 10.67 -4.69 16.59
C LEU A 227 10.56 -5.73 15.45
N LEU A 228 11.34 -6.80 15.55
CA LEU A 228 11.30 -7.95 14.66
C LEU A 228 10.93 -9.19 15.46
N ALA A 229 9.88 -9.91 15.04
CA ALA A 229 9.61 -11.27 15.49
C ALA A 229 10.08 -12.25 14.41
N VAL A 230 10.93 -13.22 14.76
CA VAL A 230 11.51 -14.20 13.84
C VAL A 230 11.41 -15.62 14.41
N PRO A 231 11.59 -16.68 13.60
CA PRO A 231 11.61 -18.05 14.10
C PRO A 231 12.75 -18.31 15.09
N ASP A 232 12.43 -19.04 16.15
CA ASP A 232 13.40 -19.78 16.96
C ASP A 232 13.49 -21.22 16.42
N GLY A 233 14.66 -21.61 15.91
CA GLY A 233 14.84 -22.88 15.21
C GLY A 233 13.90 -23.02 14.00
N HIS A 234 13.31 -24.21 13.86
CA HIS A 234 12.34 -24.53 12.81
C HIS A 234 10.91 -24.22 13.29
N THR A 235 10.52 -22.96 13.11
CA THR A 235 9.16 -22.46 13.40
C THR A 235 8.69 -21.69 12.15
N PRO A 236 8.35 -22.38 11.06
CA PRO A 236 8.06 -21.74 9.78
C PRO A 236 6.89 -20.75 9.87
N PHE A 237 6.92 -19.72 9.01
CA PHE A 237 5.81 -18.79 8.81
C PHE A 237 4.99 -19.17 7.59
N GLU A 238 4.02 -20.07 7.73
CA GLU A 238 3.24 -20.58 6.59
C GLU A 238 2.19 -19.57 6.11
N VAL A 239 1.40 -19.04 7.05
CA VAL A 239 0.21 -18.23 6.75
C VAL A 239 0.09 -17.10 7.77
N TRP A 240 -0.41 -15.94 7.31
CA TRP A 240 -0.80 -14.82 8.15
C TRP A 240 -2.32 -14.79 8.30
N LYS A 241 -2.83 -15.45 9.35
CA LYS A 241 -4.27 -15.65 9.54
C LYS A 241 -4.88 -14.53 10.37
N PRO A 242 -5.96 -13.86 9.92
CA PRO A 242 -6.63 -12.84 10.73
C PRO A 242 -7.33 -13.45 11.95
N ILE A 243 -7.30 -12.73 13.07
CA ILE A 243 -8.18 -12.93 14.22
C ILE A 243 -9.36 -11.98 14.04
N LEU A 244 -10.55 -12.55 13.84
CA LEU A 244 -11.77 -11.79 13.55
C LEU A 244 -12.43 -11.31 14.85
N ASP A 245 -13.38 -10.39 14.74
CA ASP A 245 -14.08 -9.77 15.86
C ASP A 245 -15.51 -10.27 16.08
N HIS A 246 -15.80 -11.48 15.59
CA HIS A 246 -17.14 -12.03 15.67
C HIS A 246 -17.53 -12.37 17.10
N ARG A 247 -18.80 -12.10 17.42
CA ARG A 247 -19.45 -12.48 18.68
C ARG A 247 -20.73 -13.24 18.40
N SER A 248 -21.19 -14.02 19.37
CA SER A 248 -22.52 -14.62 19.30
C SER A 248 -23.62 -13.56 19.35
N ARG A 249 -24.85 -13.93 18.97
CA ARG A 249 -26.02 -13.03 19.01
C ARG A 249 -26.34 -12.49 20.41
N ASP A 250 -25.99 -13.22 21.47
CA ASP A 250 -26.11 -12.80 22.87
C ASP A 250 -24.86 -12.05 23.39
N GLY A 251 -23.91 -11.73 22.51
CA GLY A 251 -22.74 -10.90 22.79
C GLY A 251 -21.55 -11.64 23.42
N LYS A 252 -21.60 -12.97 23.50
CA LYS A 252 -20.50 -13.80 24.03
C LYS A 252 -19.37 -13.91 23.01
N GLY A 253 -18.14 -13.97 23.51
CA GLY A 253 -16.97 -14.22 22.67
C GLY A 253 -17.03 -15.58 22.00
N LEU A 254 -16.48 -15.67 20.79
CA LEU A 254 -16.36 -16.90 20.02
C LEU A 254 -14.92 -17.41 20.07
N LEU A 255 -14.75 -18.72 19.92
CA LEU A 255 -13.42 -19.34 19.81
C LEU A 255 -12.70 -18.77 18.57
N LEU A 256 -11.39 -18.55 18.67
CA LEU A 256 -10.56 -17.97 17.60
C LEU A 256 -10.93 -16.52 17.20
N ASN A 257 -11.61 -15.76 18.06
CA ASN A 257 -12.02 -14.38 17.79
C ASN A 257 -11.63 -13.44 18.93
N ASP A 258 -11.20 -12.21 18.59
CA ASP A 258 -10.92 -11.13 19.53
C ASP A 258 -12.09 -10.15 19.56
N PRO A 259 -12.73 -9.89 20.70
CA PRO A 259 -13.96 -9.11 20.77
C PRO A 259 -13.78 -7.60 20.52
N THR A 260 -12.57 -7.13 20.16
CA THR A 260 -12.27 -5.73 19.83
C THR A 260 -12.79 -5.36 18.45
N PRO A 261 -13.70 -4.37 18.35
CA PRO A 261 -14.30 -4.01 17.07
C PRO A 261 -13.28 -3.57 16.03
N ARG A 262 -13.28 -4.26 14.90
CA ARG A 262 -12.50 -3.92 13.70
C ARG A 262 -13.20 -2.82 12.92
N GLY A 263 -12.42 -1.98 12.24
CA GLY A 263 -12.90 -0.84 11.48
C GLY A 263 -11.75 -0.02 10.94
N ALA A 264 -12.00 1.19 10.44
CA ALA A 264 -10.95 2.06 9.89
C ALA A 264 -9.83 2.40 10.90
N THR A 265 -10.12 2.31 12.20
CA THR A 265 -9.21 2.64 13.32
C THR A 265 -8.62 1.42 14.01
N PHE A 266 -8.94 0.20 13.57
CA PHE A 266 -8.31 -1.03 14.05
C PHE A 266 -8.53 -2.14 13.02
N GLU A 267 -7.43 -2.57 12.40
CA GLU A 267 -7.47 -3.64 11.41
C GLU A 267 -7.87 -4.99 12.03
N GLY A 268 -7.47 -5.25 13.29
CA GLY A 268 -7.46 -6.58 13.89
C GLY A 268 -6.05 -7.02 14.27
N SER A 269 -5.95 -8.21 14.84
CA SER A 269 -4.71 -8.94 15.09
C SER A 269 -4.63 -10.18 14.21
N TYR A 270 -3.46 -10.80 14.15
CA TYR A 270 -3.20 -11.92 13.26
C TYR A 270 -2.36 -12.99 13.95
N ASP A 271 -2.53 -14.23 13.52
CA ASP A 271 -1.67 -15.35 13.90
C ASP A 271 -0.51 -15.51 12.94
N TRP A 272 0.68 -15.68 13.52
CA TRP A 272 1.75 -16.43 12.89
C TRP A 272 1.33 -17.90 12.83
N MET A 273 0.98 -18.41 11.65
CA MET A 273 0.65 -19.82 11.49
C MET A 273 1.91 -20.63 11.18
N VAL A 274 2.21 -21.60 12.05
CA VAL A 274 3.29 -22.57 11.86
C VAL A 274 2.81 -23.80 11.09
N HIS A 275 1.57 -24.21 11.34
CA HIS A 275 0.87 -25.26 10.61
C HIS A 275 -0.51 -24.75 10.24
N SER A 276 -1.01 -25.15 9.06
CA SER A 276 -2.29 -24.66 8.54
C SER A 276 -3.12 -25.70 7.77
N ALA A 277 -2.67 -26.96 7.66
CA ALA A 277 -3.40 -28.02 6.96
C ALA A 277 -4.87 -28.16 7.37
N GLY A 278 -5.16 -28.03 8.67
CA GLY A 278 -6.53 -28.16 9.17
C GLY A 278 -7.47 -27.05 8.69
N PHE A 279 -6.94 -25.87 8.35
CA PHE A 279 -7.71 -24.78 7.73
C PHE A 279 -7.78 -24.92 6.21
N THR A 280 -6.69 -25.32 5.54
CA THR A 280 -6.69 -25.54 4.08
C THR A 280 -7.55 -26.71 3.64
N GLU A 281 -7.74 -27.73 4.50
CA GLU A 281 -8.67 -28.84 4.26
C GLU A 281 -10.15 -28.44 4.43
N THR A 282 -10.43 -27.34 5.15
CA THR A 282 -11.78 -26.94 5.57
C THR A 282 -12.11 -25.50 5.14
N ASP A 283 -11.81 -24.51 5.99
CA ASP A 283 -12.17 -23.09 5.83
C ASP A 283 -11.66 -22.47 4.53
N TRP A 284 -10.47 -22.88 4.08
CA TRP A 284 -9.77 -22.31 2.92
C TRP A 284 -9.65 -23.30 1.76
N LYS A 285 -10.56 -24.27 1.71
CA LYS A 285 -10.52 -25.33 0.71
C LYS A 285 -10.59 -24.76 -0.71
N GLY A 286 -9.56 -25.07 -1.51
CA GLY A 286 -9.47 -24.63 -2.90
C GLY A 286 -8.85 -23.25 -3.08
N VAL A 287 -8.44 -22.58 -2.00
CA VAL A 287 -7.69 -21.33 -2.05
C VAL A 287 -6.19 -21.66 -2.19
N GLN A 288 -5.51 -20.94 -3.08
CA GLN A 288 -4.06 -21.03 -3.19
C GLN A 288 -3.42 -20.05 -2.19
N GLU A 289 -2.83 -20.58 -1.12
CA GLU A 289 -2.17 -19.78 -0.08
C GLU A 289 -0.76 -19.31 -0.46
N TRP A 290 -0.15 -18.51 0.43
CA TRP A 290 1.25 -18.07 0.31
C TRP A 290 2.21 -19.26 0.36
N ASN A 291 1.97 -20.18 1.29
CA ASN A 291 2.70 -21.43 1.46
C ASN A 291 1.69 -22.59 1.60
N PRO A 292 2.07 -23.84 1.22
CA PRO A 292 1.19 -24.99 1.37
C PRO A 292 1.00 -25.29 2.86
N GLY A 293 -0.24 -25.60 3.24
CA GLY A 293 -0.51 -25.93 4.64
C GLY A 293 0.06 -27.29 5.02
N THR A 294 0.81 -27.33 6.12
CA THR A 294 1.34 -28.58 6.68
C THR A 294 0.66 -28.97 8.00
N GLU A 295 0.87 -30.22 8.41
CA GLU A 295 0.55 -30.72 9.74
C GLU A 295 1.76 -31.42 10.35
N ALA A 296 1.79 -31.51 11.68
CA ALA A 296 2.72 -32.37 12.42
C ALA A 296 1.98 -33.53 13.09
N ALA A 297 2.55 -34.73 13.05
CA ALA A 297 2.05 -35.89 13.79
C ALA A 297 2.88 -36.07 15.07
N ILE A 298 2.22 -36.09 16.23
CA ILE A 298 2.85 -36.26 17.54
C ILE A 298 2.44 -37.63 18.09
N ALA A 299 3.37 -38.58 18.14
CA ALA A 299 3.09 -39.93 18.64
C ALA A 299 2.78 -39.93 20.16
N PRO A 300 2.14 -40.98 20.71
CA PRO A 300 1.92 -41.08 22.15
C PRO A 300 3.20 -40.90 22.98
N GLY A 301 3.18 -39.93 23.91
CA GLY A 301 4.33 -39.57 24.75
C GLY A 301 5.41 -38.72 24.06
N GLU A 302 5.28 -38.43 22.78
CA GLU A 302 6.22 -37.59 22.03
C GLU A 302 6.01 -36.11 22.33
N THR A 303 7.09 -35.35 22.21
CA THR A 303 7.13 -33.91 22.45
C THR A 303 7.65 -33.18 21.23
N ILE A 304 6.97 -32.10 20.83
CA ILE A 304 7.43 -31.16 19.82
C ILE A 304 7.49 -29.74 20.39
N SER A 305 8.26 -28.84 19.78
CA SER A 305 8.37 -27.45 20.25
C SER A 305 8.51 -26.47 19.10
N TYR A 306 7.93 -25.29 19.29
CA TYR A 306 7.97 -24.16 18.36
C TYR A 306 8.23 -22.87 19.14
N GLY A 307 8.90 -21.90 18.53
CA GLY A 307 9.21 -20.65 19.21
C GLY A 307 9.56 -19.50 18.29
N LEU A 308 9.57 -18.31 18.88
CA LEU A 308 9.92 -17.05 18.24
C LEU A 308 11.02 -16.35 19.04
N ARG A 309 11.90 -15.63 18.35
CA ARG A 309 12.85 -14.68 18.93
C ARG A 309 12.47 -13.25 18.56
N PHE A 310 12.81 -12.31 19.43
CA PHE A 310 12.49 -10.90 19.27
C PHE A 310 13.75 -10.06 19.25
N PHE A 311 13.90 -9.24 18.21
CA PHE A 311 15.04 -8.33 18.02
C PHE A 311 14.58 -6.89 17.82
N VAL A 312 15.49 -5.95 18.04
CA VAL A 312 15.22 -4.53 17.83
C VAL A 312 16.18 -3.97 16.79
N ALA A 313 15.65 -3.61 15.62
CA ALA A 313 16.39 -2.88 14.61
C ALA A 313 16.38 -1.37 14.93
N PRO A 314 17.50 -0.64 14.79
CA PRO A 314 17.55 0.80 15.09
C PRO A 314 16.62 1.67 14.22
N SER A 315 16.29 1.23 13.00
CA SER A 315 15.39 1.93 12.08
C SER A 315 14.91 0.98 10.97
N LEU A 316 13.95 1.43 10.16
CA LEU A 316 13.45 0.69 8.98
C LEU A 316 14.58 0.26 8.03
N ARG A 317 15.58 1.13 7.82
CA ARG A 317 16.74 0.86 6.94
C ARG A 317 17.72 -0.16 7.52
N GLN A 318 17.61 -0.46 8.81
CA GLN A 318 18.49 -1.38 9.52
C GLN A 318 17.86 -2.77 9.76
N ILE A 319 16.65 -3.03 9.28
CA ILE A 319 15.98 -4.34 9.40
C ILE A 319 16.84 -5.46 8.81
N GLU A 320 17.24 -5.33 7.54
CA GLU A 320 18.05 -6.34 6.84
C GLU A 320 19.44 -6.54 7.47
N PRO A 321 20.20 -5.48 7.82
CA PRO A 321 21.42 -5.61 8.63
C PRO A 321 21.20 -6.35 9.97
N THR A 322 20.13 -6.02 10.70
CA THR A 322 19.81 -6.68 11.98
C THR A 322 19.49 -8.17 11.77
N LEU A 323 18.69 -8.52 10.76
CA LEU A 323 18.40 -9.92 10.40
C LEU A 323 19.68 -10.71 10.10
N ALA A 324 20.58 -10.14 9.28
CA ALA A 324 21.85 -10.77 8.95
C ALA A 324 22.75 -10.93 10.19
N ALA A 325 22.79 -9.95 11.09
CA ALA A 325 23.56 -10.01 12.33
C ALA A 325 23.07 -11.10 13.29
N HIS A 326 21.78 -11.45 13.25
CA HIS A 326 21.18 -12.56 14.01
C HIS A 326 21.08 -13.86 13.19
N HIS A 327 21.93 -14.00 12.17
CA HIS A 327 22.05 -15.21 11.36
C HIS A 327 20.70 -15.66 10.76
N ARG A 328 19.93 -14.71 10.22
CA ARG A 328 18.70 -14.99 9.45
C ARG A 328 18.96 -14.84 7.95
N PRO A 329 18.31 -15.64 7.09
CA PRO A 329 18.36 -15.41 5.65
C PRO A 329 17.80 -14.04 5.30
N VAL A 330 18.50 -13.32 4.42
CA VAL A 330 18.06 -12.03 3.89
C VAL A 330 17.97 -12.12 2.36
N ALA A 331 16.84 -11.68 1.81
CA ALA A 331 16.60 -11.65 0.37
C ALA A 331 16.26 -10.22 -0.10
N VAL A 332 16.90 -9.81 -1.20
CA VAL A 332 16.64 -8.52 -1.85
C VAL A 332 16.38 -8.73 -3.34
N GLY A 333 15.14 -8.51 -3.77
CA GLY A 333 14.73 -8.50 -5.18
C GLY A 333 14.82 -7.10 -5.80
N ILE A 334 15.32 -7.02 -7.03
CA ILE A 334 15.44 -5.79 -7.83
C ILE A 334 14.87 -6.05 -9.24
N PRO A 335 13.93 -5.23 -9.77
CA PRO A 335 13.36 -4.03 -9.16
C PRO A 335 12.38 -4.28 -8.00
N GLY A 336 12.02 -5.54 -7.77
CA GLY A 336 11.05 -5.94 -6.74
C GLY A 336 10.60 -7.36 -7.02
N TYR A 337 9.34 -7.65 -6.70
CA TYR A 337 8.79 -9.01 -6.74
C TYR A 337 7.61 -9.17 -7.72
N ILE A 338 7.31 -8.11 -8.48
CA ILE A 338 6.45 -8.15 -9.65
C ILE A 338 7.37 -8.20 -10.88
N LEU A 339 7.21 -9.21 -11.73
CA LEU A 339 8.13 -9.54 -12.82
C LEU A 339 7.45 -9.34 -14.19
N PRO A 340 7.68 -8.21 -14.87
CA PRO A 340 7.42 -8.12 -16.30
C PRO A 340 8.26 -9.14 -17.09
N GLN A 341 7.66 -9.83 -18.04
CA GLN A 341 8.30 -10.94 -18.79
C GLN A 341 9.55 -10.55 -19.62
N ASP A 342 9.73 -9.26 -19.88
CA ASP A 342 10.87 -8.67 -20.61
C ASP A 342 11.96 -8.09 -19.69
N ILE A 343 11.74 -8.08 -18.37
CA ILE A 343 12.72 -7.66 -17.37
C ILE A 343 13.58 -8.86 -16.92
N GLN A 344 14.89 -8.62 -16.81
CA GLN A 344 15.84 -9.48 -16.13
C GLN A 344 15.98 -8.98 -14.68
N ALA A 345 15.14 -9.51 -13.80
CA ALA A 345 15.19 -9.15 -12.39
C ALA A 345 16.40 -9.79 -11.72
N ARG A 346 16.88 -9.20 -10.62
CA ARG A 346 17.96 -9.73 -9.79
C ARG A 346 17.42 -10.13 -8.43
N LEU A 347 17.88 -11.25 -7.91
CA LEU A 347 17.69 -11.68 -6.53
C LEU A 347 19.05 -11.79 -5.86
N PHE A 348 19.21 -11.10 -4.74
CA PHE A 348 20.40 -11.17 -3.90
C PHE A 348 20.06 -11.87 -2.60
N LEU A 349 20.78 -12.94 -2.28
CA LEU A 349 20.62 -13.72 -1.05
C LEU A 349 21.86 -13.55 -0.17
N ARG A 350 21.64 -13.32 1.13
CA ARG A 350 22.69 -13.33 2.14
C ARG A 350 22.30 -14.27 3.26
N TYR A 351 23.10 -15.31 3.44
CA TYR A 351 22.95 -16.25 4.55
C TYR A 351 24.28 -16.96 4.83
N GLN A 352 24.44 -17.48 6.05
CA GLN A 352 25.67 -18.18 6.46
C GLN A 352 25.79 -19.58 5.84
N SER A 353 24.64 -20.22 5.59
CA SER A 353 24.57 -21.52 4.90
C SER A 353 24.41 -21.30 3.40
N GLN A 354 25.05 -22.16 2.62
CA GLN A 354 25.01 -22.08 1.16
C GLN A 354 23.63 -22.50 0.65
N VAL A 355 23.26 -21.96 -0.51
CA VAL A 355 22.03 -22.36 -1.20
C VAL A 355 22.22 -23.77 -1.76
N HIS A 356 21.43 -24.71 -1.27
CA HIS A 356 21.40 -26.08 -1.76
C HIS A 356 20.60 -26.18 -3.08
N SER A 357 19.43 -25.55 -3.10
CA SER A 357 18.56 -25.53 -4.28
C SER A 357 17.61 -24.32 -4.27
N ILE A 358 17.19 -23.91 -5.46
CA ILE A 358 16.10 -22.95 -5.67
C ILE A 358 15.15 -23.54 -6.69
N VAL A 359 13.87 -23.66 -6.33
CA VAL A 359 12.82 -24.15 -7.23
C VAL A 359 11.68 -23.13 -7.36
N SER A 360 11.09 -23.07 -8.55
CA SER A 360 9.90 -22.25 -8.81
C SER A 360 8.64 -23.10 -8.67
N GLU A 361 7.61 -22.53 -8.05
CA GLU A 361 6.27 -23.10 -7.95
C GLU A 361 5.24 -22.08 -8.48
N PRO A 362 4.49 -22.38 -9.56
CA PRO A 362 4.55 -23.58 -10.37
C PRO A 362 5.94 -23.81 -11.00
N ALA A 363 6.24 -25.07 -11.32
CA ALA A 363 7.46 -25.44 -12.02
C ALA A 363 7.60 -24.64 -13.32
N ASP A 364 8.83 -24.19 -13.60
CA ASP A 364 9.18 -23.40 -14.78
C ASP A 364 8.45 -22.05 -14.92
N ALA A 365 7.75 -21.57 -13.88
CA ALA A 365 7.11 -20.26 -13.90
C ALA A 365 8.12 -19.10 -13.91
N ILE A 366 9.27 -19.30 -13.26
CA ILE A 366 10.41 -18.37 -13.25
C ILE A 366 11.68 -19.14 -13.60
N THR A 367 12.42 -18.65 -14.60
CA THR A 367 13.78 -19.15 -14.86
C THR A 367 14.77 -18.45 -13.96
N ILE A 368 15.69 -19.22 -13.38
CA ILE A 368 16.70 -18.76 -12.44
C ILE A 368 18.08 -19.06 -13.05
N HIS A 369 18.93 -18.05 -13.11
CA HIS A 369 20.34 -18.17 -13.48
C HIS A 369 21.21 -17.76 -12.28
N ASP A 370 22.17 -18.59 -11.92
CA ASP A 370 23.15 -18.31 -10.87
C ASP A 370 24.27 -17.41 -11.43
N ASP A 371 24.39 -16.19 -10.90
CA ASP A 371 25.41 -15.22 -11.31
C ASP A 371 26.67 -15.28 -10.42
N GLY A 372 26.70 -16.17 -9.43
CA GLY A 372 27.72 -16.23 -8.39
C GLY A 372 27.59 -15.10 -7.37
N TYR A 373 28.72 -14.65 -6.81
CA TYR A 373 28.72 -13.60 -5.80
C TYR A 373 28.59 -12.19 -6.40
N ALA A 374 27.80 -11.34 -5.74
CA ALA A 374 27.67 -9.92 -6.05
C ALA A 374 28.97 -9.14 -5.82
N GLN A 375 28.90 -7.80 -5.85
CA GLN A 375 30.06 -6.95 -5.60
C GLN A 375 30.57 -7.12 -4.16
N ASP A 376 29.66 -7.11 -3.19
CA ASP A 376 29.89 -7.61 -1.84
C ASP A 376 29.79 -9.14 -1.83
N LYS A 377 30.86 -9.81 -1.37
CA LYS A 377 30.98 -11.27 -1.39
C LYS A 377 30.17 -11.99 -0.31
N ASP A 378 29.53 -11.24 0.58
CA ASP A 378 28.51 -11.77 1.48
C ASP A 378 27.18 -12.05 0.77
N TRP A 379 27.01 -11.59 -0.47
CA TRP A 379 25.76 -11.74 -1.24
C TRP A 379 25.95 -12.63 -2.46
N HIS A 380 25.06 -13.61 -2.60
CA HIS A 380 24.93 -14.44 -3.79
C HIS A 380 23.85 -13.85 -4.70
N ALA A 381 24.14 -13.70 -5.99
CA ALA A 381 23.29 -13.05 -6.97
C ALA A 381 22.72 -14.06 -7.96
N TYR A 382 21.46 -13.85 -8.31
CA TYR A 382 20.73 -14.62 -9.30
C TYR A 382 20.03 -13.69 -10.27
N THR A 383 19.95 -14.08 -11.53
CA THR A 383 19.09 -13.43 -12.53
C THR A 383 17.80 -14.23 -12.68
N LEU A 384 16.66 -13.55 -12.55
CA LEU A 384 15.33 -14.12 -12.64
C LEU A 384 14.61 -13.60 -13.87
N ARG A 385 13.81 -14.47 -14.51
CA ARG A 385 12.89 -14.06 -15.58
C ARG A 385 11.56 -14.80 -15.46
N GLY A 386 10.48 -14.01 -15.32
CA GLY A 386 9.12 -14.52 -15.33
C GLY A 386 8.77 -15.12 -16.70
N LYS A 387 8.13 -16.30 -16.70
CA LYS A 387 7.71 -17.02 -17.91
C LYS A 387 6.20 -17.19 -17.96
N GLN A 388 5.61 -17.64 -16.85
CA GLN A 388 4.19 -17.91 -16.76
C GLN A 388 3.51 -16.78 -16.00
N TRP A 389 2.46 -16.18 -16.58
CA TRP A 389 1.66 -15.14 -15.93
C TRP A 389 1.05 -15.65 -14.62
N GLY A 390 0.95 -14.78 -13.62
CA GLY A 390 0.29 -15.08 -12.35
C GLY A 390 1.28 -15.19 -11.19
N ARG A 391 0.78 -15.68 -10.05
CA ARG A 391 1.58 -15.84 -8.84
C ARG A 391 2.53 -17.02 -8.99
N ALA A 392 3.76 -16.83 -8.55
CA ALA A 392 4.75 -17.88 -8.40
C ALA A 392 5.47 -17.72 -7.05
N ARG A 393 6.11 -18.77 -6.58
CA ARG A 393 6.90 -18.77 -5.36
C ARG A 393 8.24 -19.42 -5.64
N LEU A 394 9.32 -18.78 -5.23
CA LEU A 394 10.61 -19.44 -5.15
C LEU A 394 10.75 -20.09 -3.79
N VAL A 395 11.09 -21.38 -3.78
CA VAL A 395 11.44 -22.13 -2.57
C VAL A 395 12.95 -22.35 -2.60
N ILE A 396 13.64 -21.76 -1.62
CA ILE A 396 15.08 -21.83 -1.44
C ILE A 396 15.33 -22.77 -0.28
N THR A 397 16.12 -23.82 -0.51
CA THR A 397 16.60 -24.71 0.55
C THR A 397 18.09 -24.46 0.73
N TYR A 398 18.51 -24.27 1.97
CA TYR A 398 19.91 -24.11 2.35
C TYR A 398 20.52 -25.44 2.84
N ASP A 399 21.84 -25.56 2.83
CA ASP A 399 22.55 -26.79 3.22
C ASP A 399 22.33 -27.19 4.69
N ASP A 400 21.87 -26.26 5.54
CA ASP A 400 21.53 -26.54 6.94
C ASP A 400 20.08 -26.99 7.13
N GLY A 401 19.32 -27.14 6.04
CA GLY A 401 17.91 -27.53 6.02
C GLY A 401 16.93 -26.36 6.16
N THR A 402 17.40 -25.14 6.41
CA THR A 402 16.55 -23.93 6.44
C THR A 402 15.82 -23.78 5.11
N THR A 403 14.52 -23.51 5.16
CA THR A 403 13.71 -23.25 3.97
C THR A 403 13.22 -21.80 3.95
N GLN A 404 13.40 -21.12 2.82
CA GLN A 404 12.89 -19.78 2.59
C GLN A 404 11.94 -19.78 1.40
N SER A 405 10.77 -19.17 1.54
CA SER A 405 9.89 -18.89 0.42
C SER A 405 9.89 -17.40 0.04
N ILE A 406 9.85 -17.10 -1.26
CA ILE A 406 9.73 -15.72 -1.78
C ILE A 406 8.60 -15.68 -2.80
N GLY A 407 7.58 -14.88 -2.53
CA GLY A 407 6.43 -14.72 -3.43
C GLY A 407 6.73 -13.75 -4.56
N TYR A 408 6.49 -14.17 -5.80
CA TYR A 408 6.58 -13.35 -7.02
C TYR A 408 5.25 -13.32 -7.77
N ARG A 409 5.06 -12.31 -8.62
CA ARG A 409 3.96 -12.28 -9.60
C ARG A 409 4.50 -11.90 -10.96
N THR A 410 4.33 -12.76 -11.95
CA THR A 410 4.70 -12.45 -13.33
C THR A 410 3.54 -11.76 -14.04
N ILE A 411 3.84 -10.66 -14.71
CA ILE A 411 2.91 -9.91 -15.57
C ILE A 411 3.47 -9.84 -16.99
N LYS A 412 2.65 -9.40 -17.94
CA LYS A 412 3.12 -9.05 -19.28
C LYS A 412 4.14 -7.89 -19.20
N PRO A 413 4.94 -7.63 -20.24
CA PRO A 413 5.70 -6.39 -20.33
C PRO A 413 4.86 -5.19 -19.90
N GLU A 414 5.44 -4.25 -19.16
CA GLU A 414 4.66 -3.19 -18.52
C GLU A 414 3.83 -2.39 -19.53
N ALA A 415 4.46 -2.02 -20.66
CA ALA A 415 3.79 -1.31 -21.74
C ALA A 415 2.63 -2.12 -22.38
N GLU A 416 2.75 -3.45 -22.45
CA GLU A 416 1.65 -4.31 -22.92
C GLU A 416 0.53 -4.35 -21.89
N THR A 417 0.84 -4.51 -20.60
CA THR A 417 -0.13 -4.52 -19.51
C THR A 417 -0.98 -3.24 -19.50
N VAL A 418 -0.34 -2.07 -19.66
CA VAL A 418 -1.05 -0.79 -19.73
C VAL A 418 -1.87 -0.64 -21.02
N ALA A 419 -1.38 -1.14 -22.15
CA ALA A 419 -2.13 -1.14 -23.40
C ALA A 419 -3.36 -2.05 -23.34
N ASP A 420 -3.25 -3.22 -22.69
CA ASP A 420 -4.37 -4.14 -22.45
C ASP A 420 -5.44 -3.48 -21.58
N MET A 421 -5.00 -2.76 -20.54
CA MET A 421 -5.90 -1.99 -19.68
C MET A 421 -6.65 -0.90 -20.45
N GLY A 422 -5.97 -0.11 -21.28
CA GLY A 422 -6.61 0.88 -22.15
C GLY A 422 -7.70 0.25 -23.02
N ARG A 423 -7.41 -0.88 -23.66
CA ARG A 423 -8.39 -1.61 -24.46
C ARG A 423 -9.57 -2.11 -23.63
N PHE A 424 -9.34 -2.62 -22.43
CA PHE A 424 -10.45 -3.04 -21.56
C PHE A 424 -11.36 -1.86 -21.20
N LEU A 425 -10.76 -0.74 -20.77
CA LEU A 425 -11.46 0.48 -20.36
C LEU A 425 -12.31 1.06 -21.50
N PHE A 426 -11.73 1.19 -22.70
CA PHE A 426 -12.43 1.80 -23.83
C PHE A 426 -13.28 0.83 -24.66
N HIS A 427 -13.35 -0.46 -24.29
CA HIS A 427 -14.24 -1.44 -24.93
C HIS A 427 -15.25 -2.07 -23.98
N GLN A 428 -14.82 -2.71 -22.89
CA GLN A 428 -15.71 -3.40 -21.95
C GLN A 428 -16.39 -2.42 -21.00
N GLN A 429 -15.67 -1.38 -20.58
CA GLN A 429 -16.19 -0.35 -19.67
C GLN A 429 -16.76 0.88 -20.39
N TRP A 430 -16.68 0.92 -21.72
CA TRP A 430 -17.19 2.03 -22.51
C TRP A 430 -18.73 1.98 -22.60
N TYR A 431 -19.39 2.88 -21.89
CA TYR A 431 -20.83 3.02 -21.84
C TYR A 431 -21.34 4.05 -22.85
N THR A 432 -22.40 3.72 -23.58
CA THR A 432 -22.89 4.51 -24.72
C THR A 432 -24.40 4.72 -24.77
N ASP A 433 -25.14 4.26 -23.75
CA ASP A 433 -26.59 4.40 -23.73
C ASP A 433 -27.01 5.83 -23.37
N THR A 434 -27.30 6.63 -24.40
CA THR A 434 -27.77 8.02 -24.26
C THR A 434 -29.18 8.16 -23.67
N ALA A 435 -29.92 7.05 -23.51
CA ALA A 435 -31.24 7.07 -22.88
C ALA A 435 -31.16 6.93 -21.35
N ASP A 436 -29.95 6.74 -20.79
CA ASP A 436 -29.71 6.70 -19.35
C ASP A 436 -30.22 7.99 -18.67
N PRO A 437 -31.16 7.92 -17.71
CA PRO A 437 -31.73 9.09 -17.06
C PRO A 437 -30.72 9.86 -16.19
N PHE A 438 -29.56 9.26 -15.92
CA PHE A 438 -28.45 9.87 -15.18
C PHE A 438 -27.38 10.49 -16.08
N HIS A 439 -27.58 10.46 -17.40
CA HIS A 439 -26.69 11.09 -18.39
C HIS A 439 -25.22 10.66 -18.29
N ARG A 440 -24.97 9.37 -17.99
CA ARG A 440 -23.61 8.85 -17.86
C ARG A 440 -22.96 8.49 -19.20
N ALA A 441 -23.68 8.55 -20.31
CA ALA A 441 -23.12 8.24 -21.64
C ALA A 441 -22.70 9.50 -22.39
N PRO A 442 -21.55 9.48 -23.10
CA PRO A 442 -20.57 8.40 -23.15
C PRO A 442 -19.62 8.42 -21.94
N SER A 443 -19.18 7.28 -21.40
CA SER A 443 -18.19 7.24 -20.31
C SER A 443 -17.44 5.91 -20.22
N VAL A 444 -16.37 5.90 -19.42
CA VAL A 444 -15.76 4.68 -18.90
C VAL A 444 -16.36 4.44 -17.50
N ILE A 445 -17.30 3.51 -17.38
CA ILE A 445 -18.06 3.24 -16.14
C ILE A 445 -17.46 2.07 -15.35
N SER A 446 -17.71 2.00 -14.05
CA SER A 446 -17.34 0.89 -13.18
C SER A 446 -17.82 -0.47 -13.69
N TYR A 447 -17.07 -1.52 -13.36
CA TYR A 447 -17.27 -2.86 -13.92
C TYR A 447 -17.19 -3.95 -12.85
N ASP A 448 -18.01 -4.99 -13.02
CA ASP A 448 -17.99 -6.23 -12.23
C ASP A 448 -17.45 -7.34 -13.13
N ASP A 449 -16.20 -7.70 -12.92
CA ASP A 449 -15.49 -8.65 -13.76
C ASP A 449 -15.97 -10.09 -13.59
N GLU A 450 -16.39 -10.43 -12.37
CA GLU A 450 -16.97 -11.74 -12.07
C GLU A 450 -18.34 -11.90 -12.76
N ALA A 451 -19.12 -10.83 -12.84
CA ALA A 451 -20.38 -10.84 -13.59
C ALA A 451 -20.22 -10.53 -15.08
N GLY A 452 -19.03 -10.12 -15.52
CA GLY A 452 -18.74 -9.72 -16.90
C GLY A 452 -19.63 -8.58 -17.41
N LYS A 453 -19.91 -7.57 -16.57
CA LYS A 453 -20.81 -6.46 -16.95
C LYS A 453 -20.45 -5.13 -16.29
N GLN A 454 -20.88 -4.05 -16.94
CA GLN A 454 -20.88 -2.70 -16.40
C GLN A 454 -21.81 -2.58 -15.19
N ILE A 455 -21.40 -1.82 -14.17
CA ILE A 455 -22.17 -1.58 -12.95
C ILE A 455 -23.04 -0.34 -13.17
N LEU A 456 -24.31 -0.57 -13.51
CA LEU A 456 -25.28 0.51 -13.77
C LEU A 456 -26.10 0.92 -12.54
N GLN A 457 -26.17 0.07 -11.52
CA GLN A 457 -26.83 0.33 -10.23
C GLN A 457 -26.04 -0.33 -9.10
N GLU A 458 -25.83 0.42 -8.02
CA GLU A 458 -25.19 -0.02 -6.78
C GLU A 458 -25.72 0.86 -5.62
N SER A 459 -25.89 0.29 -4.41
CA SER A 459 -26.45 1.03 -3.28
C SER A 459 -25.52 2.10 -2.69
N ARG A 460 -24.22 1.98 -2.91
CA ARG A 460 -23.17 2.99 -2.82
C ARG A 460 -23.15 3.74 -4.14
N VAL A 461 -24.05 4.70 -4.25
CA VAL A 461 -24.47 5.26 -5.55
C VAL A 461 -23.31 5.84 -6.37
N TRP A 462 -22.25 6.27 -5.70
CA TRP A 462 -21.04 6.75 -6.33
C TRP A 462 -20.36 5.71 -7.24
N ILE A 463 -20.37 4.42 -6.90
CA ILE A 463 -19.77 3.34 -7.74
C ILE A 463 -20.39 3.35 -9.14
N ALA A 464 -21.71 3.52 -9.24
CA ALA A 464 -22.42 3.61 -10.51
C ALA A 464 -22.50 5.06 -11.06
N GLY A 465 -21.93 6.03 -10.33
CA GLY A 465 -22.17 7.45 -10.48
C GLY A 465 -21.05 8.25 -11.15
N LEU A 466 -19.98 7.60 -11.61
CA LEU A 466 -18.81 8.23 -12.26
C LEU A 466 -18.06 9.26 -11.38
N SER A 467 -18.27 9.26 -10.07
CA SER A 467 -17.65 10.21 -9.15
C SER A 467 -17.41 9.53 -7.81
N ASP A 468 -16.77 10.24 -6.89
CA ASP A 468 -16.09 9.63 -5.74
C ASP A 468 -15.00 8.63 -6.19
N GLU A 469 -14.08 8.22 -5.32
CA GLU A 469 -12.92 7.46 -5.79
C GLU A 469 -13.29 6.14 -6.48
N ALA A 470 -14.31 5.45 -5.96
CA ALA A 470 -14.74 4.16 -6.49
C ALA A 470 -15.59 4.26 -7.76
N GLY A 471 -16.24 5.40 -8.02
CA GLY A 471 -16.93 5.66 -9.28
C GLY A 471 -16.00 6.25 -10.35
N ALA A 472 -15.00 7.00 -9.90
CA ALA A 472 -14.03 7.65 -10.77
C ALA A 472 -12.86 6.75 -11.18
N GLY A 473 -12.61 5.67 -10.43
CA GLY A 473 -11.45 4.81 -10.60
C GLY A 473 -11.20 4.36 -12.05
N SER A 474 -12.25 3.99 -12.78
CA SER A 474 -12.10 3.51 -14.16
C SER A 474 -11.70 4.62 -15.13
N TRP A 475 -12.35 5.78 -15.09
CA TRP A 475 -12.07 6.84 -16.05
C TRP A 475 -10.84 7.68 -15.69
N ILE A 476 -10.42 7.71 -14.42
CA ILE A 476 -9.10 8.22 -14.03
C ILE A 476 -7.99 7.33 -14.63
N ALA A 477 -8.10 6.01 -14.48
CA ALA A 477 -7.14 5.08 -15.07
C ALA A 477 -7.07 5.26 -16.60
N ALA A 478 -8.23 5.42 -17.26
CA ALA A 478 -8.30 5.71 -18.69
C ALA A 478 -7.60 7.02 -19.05
N SER A 479 -7.84 8.09 -18.30
CA SER A 479 -7.22 9.41 -18.52
C SER A 479 -5.70 9.35 -18.38
N MET A 480 -5.21 8.73 -17.30
CA MET A 480 -3.78 8.63 -17.01
C MET A 480 -3.07 7.64 -17.92
N LYS A 481 -3.77 6.64 -18.45
CA LYS A 481 -3.25 5.76 -19.52
C LYS A 481 -3.04 6.58 -20.79
N GLU A 482 -4.00 7.38 -21.22
CA GLU A 482 -3.86 8.20 -22.42
C GLU A 482 -2.79 9.30 -22.27
N PHE A 483 -2.59 9.82 -21.06
CA PHE A 483 -1.52 10.77 -20.76
C PHE A 483 -0.13 10.20 -21.15
N GLY A 484 0.16 8.95 -20.77
CA GLY A 484 1.48 8.35 -21.03
C GLY A 484 1.58 7.51 -22.29
N MET A 485 0.46 6.93 -22.74
CA MET A 485 0.39 6.05 -23.90
C MET A 485 -0.86 6.34 -24.76
N PRO A 486 -0.90 7.50 -25.43
CA PRO A 486 -2.07 7.91 -26.20
C PRO A 486 -2.32 6.97 -27.38
N ASP A 487 -3.57 6.54 -27.53
CA ASP A 487 -4.09 5.87 -28.72
C ASP A 487 -5.16 6.74 -29.41
N ARG A 488 -5.20 6.75 -30.75
CA ARG A 488 -6.06 7.66 -31.51
C ARG A 488 -7.56 7.44 -31.23
N GLU A 489 -8.01 6.19 -31.16
CA GLU A 489 -9.42 5.88 -30.95
C GLU A 489 -9.81 6.07 -29.48
N GLU A 490 -8.92 5.71 -28.57
CA GLU A 490 -9.11 5.84 -27.13
C GLU A 490 -9.12 7.32 -26.70
N VAL A 491 -8.21 8.16 -27.21
CA VAL A 491 -8.23 9.62 -26.97
C VAL A 491 -9.51 10.26 -27.49
N ALA A 492 -10.02 9.85 -28.67
CA ALA A 492 -11.27 10.39 -29.21
C ALA A 492 -12.47 10.06 -28.29
N LYS A 493 -12.51 8.86 -27.73
CA LYS A 493 -13.50 8.47 -26.71
C LYS A 493 -13.32 9.27 -25.43
N LEU A 494 -12.10 9.39 -24.91
CA LEU A 494 -11.81 10.17 -23.71
C LEU A 494 -12.25 11.63 -23.87
N GLU A 495 -11.89 12.28 -24.98
CA GLU A 495 -12.30 13.65 -25.28
C GLU A 495 -13.83 13.77 -25.38
N SER A 496 -14.51 12.77 -25.94
CA SER A 496 -15.96 12.71 -25.99
C SER A 496 -16.60 12.62 -24.60
N PHE A 497 -16.07 11.75 -23.73
CA PHE A 497 -16.50 11.62 -22.33
C PHE A 497 -16.30 12.94 -21.57
N VAL A 498 -15.11 13.54 -21.67
CA VAL A 498 -14.81 14.81 -20.98
C VAL A 498 -15.75 15.92 -21.45
N ASN A 499 -16.02 16.02 -22.74
CA ASN A 499 -16.86 17.10 -23.27
C ASN A 499 -18.35 16.93 -23.00
N GLN A 500 -18.87 15.70 -23.08
CA GLN A 500 -20.31 15.43 -23.04
C GLN A 500 -20.78 15.03 -21.64
N THR A 501 -19.96 14.31 -20.88
CA THR A 501 -20.37 13.75 -19.59
C THR A 501 -19.70 14.51 -18.45
N VAL A 502 -18.38 14.71 -18.47
CA VAL A 502 -17.71 15.46 -17.40
C VAL A 502 -18.18 16.91 -17.40
N TRP A 503 -17.90 17.65 -18.47
CA TRP A 503 -18.31 19.06 -18.61
C TRP A 503 -19.83 19.24 -18.83
N GLY A 504 -20.51 18.22 -19.36
CA GLY A 504 -21.94 18.32 -19.64
C GLY A 504 -22.83 18.07 -18.42
N HIS A 505 -22.41 17.19 -17.50
CA HIS A 505 -23.26 16.68 -16.44
C HIS A 505 -22.57 16.50 -15.09
N LEU A 506 -21.38 15.91 -15.03
CA LEU A 506 -20.69 15.64 -13.74
C LEU A 506 -20.13 16.91 -13.10
N GLN A 507 -19.81 17.90 -13.93
CA GLN A 507 -19.36 19.22 -13.53
C GLN A 507 -20.38 20.27 -13.97
N GLU A 508 -20.67 21.22 -13.08
CA GLU A 508 -21.54 22.35 -13.37
C GLU A 508 -20.87 23.29 -14.39
N ASN A 509 -21.47 23.47 -15.57
CA ASN A 509 -20.87 24.29 -16.64
C ASN A 509 -21.35 25.75 -16.66
N ALA A 510 -22.32 26.11 -15.81
CA ALA A 510 -22.89 27.44 -15.69
C ALA A 510 -23.42 27.69 -14.27
N GLY A 511 -23.91 28.91 -14.03
CA GLY A 511 -24.53 29.28 -12.74
C GLY A 511 -23.54 29.51 -11.60
N GLU A 512 -24.07 29.53 -10.38
CA GLU A 512 -23.32 29.82 -9.14
C GLU A 512 -22.30 28.73 -8.79
N HIS A 513 -22.59 27.47 -9.14
CA HIS A 513 -21.72 26.33 -8.86
C HIS A 513 -20.80 25.98 -10.02
N LYS A 514 -20.63 26.86 -11.02
CA LYS A 514 -19.78 26.58 -12.20
C LYS A 514 -18.40 26.03 -11.77
N TYR A 515 -17.96 24.96 -12.45
CA TYR A 515 -16.80 24.12 -12.18
C TYR A 515 -16.89 23.21 -10.95
N GLY A 516 -17.98 23.26 -10.18
CA GLY A 516 -18.26 22.35 -9.08
C GLY A 516 -18.48 20.93 -9.59
N VAL A 517 -17.95 19.94 -8.85
CA VAL A 517 -17.97 18.52 -9.24
C VAL A 517 -18.96 17.77 -8.36
N HIS A 518 -20.00 17.18 -8.96
CA HIS A 518 -21.01 16.45 -8.21
C HIS A 518 -20.44 15.19 -7.55
N LYS A 519 -20.96 14.84 -6.37
CA LYS A 519 -20.61 13.60 -5.66
C LYS A 519 -21.00 12.32 -6.40
N SER A 520 -22.04 12.36 -7.22
CA SER A 520 -22.46 11.23 -8.04
C SER A 520 -23.48 11.67 -9.09
N LEU A 521 -23.39 11.14 -10.31
CA LEU A 521 -24.48 11.26 -11.30
C LEU A 521 -25.62 10.29 -11.01
N PHE A 522 -25.33 9.12 -10.43
CA PHE A 522 -26.34 8.13 -10.06
C PHE A 522 -26.87 8.41 -8.64
N TYR A 523 -28.17 8.24 -8.42
CA TYR A 523 -28.82 8.48 -7.14
C TYR A 523 -30.02 7.56 -6.96
N TYR A 524 -30.48 7.39 -5.72
CA TYR A 524 -31.69 6.67 -5.36
C TYR A 524 -32.82 7.64 -4.97
N GLN A 525 -33.75 7.86 -5.89
CA GLN A 525 -34.95 8.66 -5.66
C GLN A 525 -36.16 8.06 -6.41
N PRO A 526 -36.84 7.06 -5.81
CA PRO A 526 -37.91 6.29 -6.47
C PRO A 526 -39.08 7.12 -6.99
N ASP A 527 -39.38 8.26 -6.36
CA ASP A 527 -40.46 9.17 -6.77
C ASP A 527 -40.08 10.04 -7.98
N ALA A 528 -38.79 10.10 -8.36
CA ALA A 528 -38.29 10.80 -9.53
C ALA A 528 -38.04 9.88 -10.75
N MET A 529 -38.26 8.57 -10.60
CA MET A 529 -37.96 7.56 -11.62
C MET A 529 -39.21 6.75 -12.02
N PRO A 530 -39.21 6.08 -13.19
CA PRO A 530 -40.26 5.11 -13.52
C PRO A 530 -40.42 4.05 -12.43
N SER A 531 -41.66 3.58 -12.24
CA SER A 531 -41.91 2.43 -11.37
C SER A 531 -41.03 1.26 -11.81
N ASP A 532 -40.40 0.59 -10.84
CA ASP A 532 -39.50 -0.56 -11.04
C ASP A 532 -38.16 -0.26 -11.74
N TYR A 533 -37.74 1.02 -11.84
CA TYR A 533 -36.41 1.35 -12.37
C TYR A 533 -35.27 0.77 -11.51
N TYR A 534 -35.35 0.93 -10.18
CA TYR A 534 -34.33 0.46 -9.25
C TYR A 534 -34.46 -1.05 -9.00
N ASP A 535 -33.36 -1.79 -9.10
CA ASP A 535 -33.36 -3.23 -8.82
C ASP A 535 -33.72 -3.49 -7.36
N SER A 536 -34.90 -4.08 -7.13
CA SER A 536 -35.41 -4.45 -5.82
C SER A 536 -34.52 -5.44 -5.03
N LYS A 537 -33.55 -6.09 -5.69
CA LYS A 537 -32.56 -6.98 -5.03
C LYS A 537 -31.44 -6.22 -4.35
N ILE A 538 -31.22 -4.95 -4.68
CA ILE A 538 -30.22 -4.10 -4.06
C ILE A 538 -30.80 -3.51 -2.77
N ASP A 539 -30.00 -3.48 -1.70
CA ASP A 539 -30.40 -2.83 -0.45
C ASP A 539 -30.25 -1.31 -0.53
N TRP A 540 -31.36 -0.63 -0.82
CA TRP A 540 -31.44 0.83 -0.91
C TRP A 540 -31.70 1.54 0.43
N LYS A 541 -31.68 0.82 1.56
CA LYS A 541 -31.95 1.39 2.90
C LYS A 541 -30.70 1.90 3.61
N SER A 542 -29.53 1.68 3.03
CA SER A 542 -28.25 2.14 3.55
C SER A 542 -28.11 3.67 3.42
N TRP A 543 -27.30 4.28 4.29
CA TRP A 543 -26.92 5.70 4.20
C TRP A 543 -26.19 6.04 2.90
N THR A 544 -25.64 5.03 2.22
CA THR A 544 -24.89 5.15 0.96
C THR A 544 -25.80 5.39 -0.25
N SER A 545 -27.11 5.17 -0.10
CA SER A 545 -28.12 5.35 -1.15
C SER A 545 -28.61 6.80 -1.21
N TRP A 546 -27.72 7.71 -1.62
CA TRP A 546 -27.99 9.15 -1.68
C TRP A 546 -29.12 9.49 -2.66
N ASN A 547 -29.97 10.45 -2.31
CA ASN A 547 -30.96 11.04 -3.22
C ASN A 547 -30.29 12.04 -4.18
N LEU A 548 -31.06 12.62 -5.12
CA LEU A 548 -30.53 13.59 -6.09
C LEU A 548 -29.82 14.78 -5.43
N LYS A 549 -30.37 15.33 -4.35
CA LYS A 549 -29.78 16.49 -3.66
C LYS A 549 -28.40 16.14 -3.11
N ASP A 550 -28.28 15.01 -2.43
CA ASP A 550 -27.03 14.58 -1.78
C ASP A 550 -25.99 14.09 -2.80
N ALA A 551 -26.44 13.57 -3.96
CA ALA A 551 -25.60 13.18 -5.08
C ALA A 551 -25.09 14.38 -5.90
N ALA A 552 -25.94 15.41 -6.07
CA ALA A 552 -25.59 16.64 -6.79
C ALA A 552 -24.79 17.64 -5.94
N ASP A 553 -24.53 17.36 -4.66
CA ASP A 553 -23.68 18.20 -3.82
C ASP A 553 -22.26 18.27 -4.42
N VAL A 554 -21.69 19.48 -4.45
CA VAL A 554 -20.33 19.78 -4.96
C VAL A 554 -19.31 19.98 -3.82
N GLY A 555 -19.72 19.83 -2.57
CA GLY A 555 -18.94 20.14 -1.38
C GLY A 555 -17.83 19.14 -1.01
N ARG A 556 -17.59 18.09 -1.83
CA ARG A 556 -16.55 17.07 -1.59
C ARG A 556 -15.30 17.38 -2.42
N SER A 557 -14.29 17.99 -1.81
CA SER A 557 -13.06 18.42 -2.51
C SER A 557 -12.27 17.26 -3.12
N TYR A 558 -12.37 16.06 -2.54
CA TYR A 558 -11.70 14.84 -3.05
C TYR A 558 -12.11 14.46 -4.49
N ASN A 559 -13.24 14.96 -5.00
CA ASN A 559 -13.70 14.67 -6.36
C ASN A 559 -13.02 15.54 -7.44
N TYR A 560 -12.45 16.68 -7.05
CA TYR A 560 -11.90 17.68 -7.98
C TYR A 560 -10.57 17.21 -8.62
N PRO A 561 -9.61 16.61 -7.88
CA PRO A 561 -8.38 16.07 -8.45
C PRO A 561 -8.62 15.14 -9.64
N HIS A 562 -9.63 14.26 -9.57
CA HIS A 562 -9.98 13.34 -10.65
C HIS A 562 -10.25 14.07 -11.97
N VAL A 563 -11.12 15.08 -11.91
CA VAL A 563 -11.53 15.89 -13.07
C VAL A 563 -10.34 16.71 -13.59
N VAL A 564 -9.52 17.26 -12.68
CA VAL A 564 -8.30 17.99 -13.05
C VAL A 564 -7.31 17.07 -13.75
N ALA A 565 -7.15 15.81 -13.31
CA ALA A 565 -6.28 14.84 -13.96
C ALA A 565 -6.73 14.50 -15.39
N ALA A 566 -8.05 14.39 -15.63
CA ALA A 566 -8.59 14.19 -16.97
C ALA A 566 -8.32 15.37 -17.91
N TYR A 567 -8.56 16.60 -17.45
CA TYR A 567 -8.25 17.81 -18.23
C TYR A 567 -6.74 17.95 -18.48
N TRP A 568 -5.92 17.73 -17.45
CA TRP A 568 -4.46 17.81 -17.55
C TRP A 568 -3.89 16.78 -18.54
N SER A 569 -4.43 15.56 -18.54
CA SER A 569 -4.07 14.51 -19.51
C SER A 569 -4.34 14.96 -20.96
N LEU A 570 -5.54 15.48 -21.23
CA LEU A 570 -5.89 15.99 -22.57
C LEU A 570 -5.11 17.24 -22.97
N TYR A 571 -4.74 18.11 -22.02
CA TYR A 571 -3.82 19.22 -22.27
C TYR A 571 -2.48 18.71 -22.81
N HIS A 572 -1.86 17.74 -22.14
CA HIS A 572 -0.57 17.19 -22.57
C HIS A 572 -0.66 16.52 -23.93
N ILE A 573 -1.73 15.76 -24.19
CA ILE A 573 -1.95 15.12 -25.50
C ILE A 573 -2.11 16.19 -26.59
N ALA A 574 -3.01 17.15 -26.40
CA ALA A 574 -3.28 18.22 -27.37
C ALA A 574 -2.04 19.08 -27.65
N ARG A 575 -1.18 19.27 -26.64
CA ARG A 575 -0.04 20.17 -26.72
C ARG A 575 1.20 19.53 -27.35
N ASN A 576 1.34 18.22 -27.21
CA ASN A 576 2.56 17.49 -27.55
C ASN A 576 2.38 16.50 -28.72
N SER A 577 1.16 16.31 -29.22
CA SER A 577 0.84 15.47 -30.38
C SER A 577 0.10 16.23 -31.49
N THR A 578 0.01 15.64 -32.68
CA THR A 578 -0.74 16.19 -33.83
C THR A 578 -2.01 15.40 -34.10
N GLY A 579 -3.16 16.08 -34.11
CA GLY A 579 -4.43 15.55 -34.61
C GLY A 579 -5.06 14.45 -33.74
N LEU A 580 -4.77 14.43 -32.43
CA LEU A 580 -5.39 13.52 -31.48
C LEU A 580 -6.58 14.12 -30.72
N THR A 581 -6.62 15.45 -30.55
CA THR A 581 -7.73 16.17 -29.92
C THR A 581 -8.37 17.16 -30.88
N THR A 582 -9.63 17.49 -30.65
CA THR A 582 -10.38 18.48 -31.44
C THR A 582 -10.36 19.88 -30.82
N LYS A 583 -10.34 19.97 -29.48
CA LYS A 583 -10.18 21.27 -28.79
C LYS A 583 -8.71 21.68 -28.73
N PRO A 584 -8.43 23.00 -28.71
CA PRO A 584 -7.08 23.50 -28.51
C PRO A 584 -6.60 23.23 -27.08
N TRP A 585 -5.30 23.00 -26.90
CA TRP A 585 -4.69 22.67 -25.60
C TRP A 585 -5.02 23.69 -24.50
N GLN A 586 -5.17 24.96 -24.86
CA GLN A 586 -5.50 26.05 -23.95
C GLN A 586 -6.81 25.78 -23.21
N TRP A 587 -7.80 25.20 -23.89
CA TRP A 587 -9.09 24.94 -23.27
C TRP A 587 -8.94 23.93 -22.13
N TYR A 588 -8.19 22.86 -22.33
CA TYR A 588 -7.99 21.84 -21.29
C TYR A 588 -7.20 22.36 -20.08
N LEU A 589 -6.11 23.11 -20.31
CA LEU A 589 -5.33 23.70 -19.21
C LEU A 589 -6.15 24.74 -18.43
N ASP A 590 -7.01 25.48 -19.13
CA ASP A 590 -7.96 26.40 -18.52
C ASP A 590 -8.97 25.67 -17.62
N GLN A 591 -9.59 24.59 -18.12
CA GLN A 591 -10.51 23.78 -17.32
C GLN A 591 -9.84 23.16 -16.08
N ALA A 592 -8.60 22.66 -16.21
CA ALA A 592 -7.83 22.12 -15.09
C ALA A 592 -7.59 23.20 -14.01
N PHE A 593 -7.20 24.41 -14.42
CA PHE A 593 -7.01 25.54 -13.51
C PHE A 593 -8.33 25.96 -12.83
N GLU A 594 -9.39 26.21 -13.61
CA GLU A 594 -10.66 26.71 -13.07
C GLU A 594 -11.30 25.68 -12.11
N THR A 595 -11.22 24.39 -12.43
CA THR A 595 -11.67 23.31 -11.54
C THR A 595 -10.87 23.29 -10.24
N THR A 596 -9.54 23.48 -10.31
CA THR A 596 -8.67 23.57 -9.12
C THR A 596 -9.09 24.75 -8.23
N MET A 597 -9.38 25.92 -8.82
CA MET A 597 -9.81 27.09 -8.04
C MET A 597 -11.22 26.93 -7.48
N ALA A 598 -12.11 26.23 -8.19
CA ALA A 598 -13.48 25.97 -7.74
C ALA A 598 -13.54 25.00 -6.55
N MET A 599 -12.60 24.06 -6.44
CA MET A 599 -12.48 23.19 -5.25
C MET A 599 -12.44 24.01 -3.97
N HIS A 600 -11.59 25.05 -3.94
CA HIS A 600 -11.40 25.89 -2.77
C HIS A 600 -12.65 26.69 -2.38
N THR A 601 -13.41 27.17 -3.36
CA THR A 601 -14.58 28.02 -3.11
C THR A 601 -15.86 27.23 -2.88
N GLN A 602 -16.02 26.08 -3.54
CA GLN A 602 -17.24 25.26 -3.51
C GLN A 602 -17.19 24.13 -2.47
N ALA A 603 -15.99 23.66 -2.11
CA ALA A 603 -15.78 22.56 -1.16
C ALA A 603 -14.83 22.94 0.00
N PRO A 604 -15.10 24.02 0.76
CA PRO A 604 -14.15 24.58 1.71
C PRO A 604 -13.82 23.68 2.90
N TYR A 605 -14.73 22.77 3.30
CA TYR A 605 -14.53 21.92 4.48
C TYR A 605 -13.37 20.95 4.29
N TYR A 606 -13.38 20.15 3.22
CA TYR A 606 -12.36 19.13 2.98
C TYR A 606 -11.09 19.69 2.34
N THR A 607 -11.17 20.86 1.69
CA THR A 607 -10.01 21.50 1.03
C THR A 607 -8.88 21.83 2.01
N GLN A 608 -9.15 21.97 3.30
CA GLN A 608 -8.09 22.22 4.29
C GLN A 608 -7.11 21.04 4.43
N PHE A 609 -7.52 19.82 4.08
CA PHE A 609 -6.69 18.62 4.17
C PHE A 609 -5.96 18.34 2.86
N GLY A 610 -4.99 17.43 2.89
CA GLY A 610 -4.43 16.83 1.68
C GLY A 610 -5.50 16.06 0.91
N GLN A 611 -5.52 16.22 -0.40
CA GLN A 611 -6.41 15.55 -1.35
C GLN A 611 -5.69 14.37 -1.98
N MET A 612 -6.41 13.26 -2.13
CA MET A 612 -5.99 12.15 -2.97
C MET A 612 -5.82 12.62 -4.42
N GLU A 613 -4.69 12.24 -5.05
CA GLU A 613 -4.21 12.74 -6.34
C GLU A 613 -3.89 14.24 -6.36
N GLY A 614 -3.86 14.91 -5.19
CA GLY A 614 -3.65 16.35 -5.08
C GLY A 614 -2.29 16.84 -5.62
N THR A 615 -1.33 15.94 -5.83
CA THR A 615 -0.11 16.22 -6.62
C THR A 615 -0.43 16.82 -7.99
N ILE A 616 -1.60 16.52 -8.59
CA ILE A 616 -2.01 17.08 -9.88
C ILE A 616 -2.02 18.61 -9.88
N PHE A 617 -2.36 19.24 -8.76
CA PHE A 617 -2.41 20.70 -8.67
C PHE A 617 -1.04 21.34 -8.82
N LEU A 618 0.01 20.71 -8.31
CA LEU A 618 1.39 21.14 -8.52
C LEU A 618 1.81 20.94 -9.98
N ARG A 619 1.39 19.84 -10.62
CA ARG A 619 1.65 19.61 -12.07
C ARG A 619 0.97 20.67 -12.94
N VAL A 620 -0.26 21.06 -12.61
CA VAL A 620 -0.97 22.17 -13.27
C VAL A 620 -0.21 23.49 -13.06
N LEU A 621 0.29 23.77 -11.85
CA LEU A 621 1.09 24.97 -11.59
C LEU A 621 2.35 25.02 -12.47
N ASP A 622 3.08 23.90 -12.56
CA ASP A 622 4.29 23.79 -13.37
C ASP A 622 4.00 24.08 -14.85
N ASP A 623 2.90 23.52 -15.38
CA ASP A 623 2.48 23.73 -16.77
C ASP A 623 1.96 25.16 -17.03
N LEU A 624 1.24 25.77 -16.09
CA LEU A 624 0.84 27.17 -16.18
C LEU A 624 2.07 28.09 -16.27
N LYS A 625 3.13 27.79 -15.51
CA LYS A 625 4.41 28.52 -15.58
C LYS A 625 5.12 28.27 -16.91
N ALA A 626 5.16 27.03 -17.36
CA ALA A 626 5.81 26.64 -18.63
C ALA A 626 5.15 27.31 -19.85
N GLU A 627 3.81 27.46 -19.85
CA GLU A 627 3.05 28.12 -20.91
C GLU A 627 2.97 29.66 -20.75
N GLY A 628 3.59 30.22 -19.70
CA GLY A 628 3.63 31.66 -19.45
C GLY A 628 2.31 32.26 -18.97
N TRP A 629 1.39 31.46 -18.43
CA TRP A 629 0.10 31.89 -17.86
C TRP A 629 0.29 32.43 -16.44
N THR A 630 1.15 33.44 -16.31
CA THR A 630 1.68 33.93 -15.02
C THR A 630 0.60 34.35 -14.03
N THR A 631 -0.47 35.03 -14.46
CA THR A 631 -1.57 35.43 -13.57
C THR A 631 -2.26 34.24 -12.92
N LYS A 632 -2.59 33.20 -13.71
CA LYS A 632 -3.24 31.98 -13.21
C LYS A 632 -2.28 31.18 -12.33
N ALA A 633 -1.02 31.05 -12.74
CA ALA A 633 0.01 30.42 -11.92
C ALA A 633 0.12 31.08 -10.54
N SER A 634 0.17 32.42 -10.47
CA SER A 634 0.21 33.15 -9.20
C SER A 634 -1.03 32.95 -8.35
N GLN A 635 -2.22 32.83 -8.95
CA GLN A 635 -3.47 32.59 -8.22
C GLN A 635 -3.51 31.20 -7.59
N LEU A 636 -3.17 30.16 -8.37
CA LEU A 636 -3.12 28.78 -7.87
C LEU A 636 -2.05 28.66 -6.77
N GLU A 637 -0.85 29.18 -7.02
CA GLU A 637 0.25 29.15 -6.06
C GLU A 637 -0.10 29.88 -4.74
N ALA A 638 -0.81 31.01 -4.80
CA ALA A 638 -1.26 31.71 -3.60
C ALA A 638 -2.29 30.89 -2.80
N MET A 639 -3.28 30.28 -3.46
CA MET A 639 -4.28 29.43 -2.80
C MET A 639 -3.62 28.20 -2.14
N MET A 640 -2.68 27.56 -2.83
CA MET A 640 -1.95 26.41 -2.29
C MET A 640 -0.99 26.81 -1.17
N ARG A 641 -0.46 28.04 -1.20
CA ARG A 641 0.34 28.59 -0.11
C ARG A 641 -0.47 28.72 1.18
N GLU A 642 -1.73 29.15 1.10
CA GLU A 642 -2.61 29.24 2.27
C GLU A 642 -2.83 27.87 2.92
N ARG A 643 -3.06 26.83 2.11
CA ARG A 643 -3.19 25.44 2.59
C ARG A 643 -1.88 24.95 3.23
N ALA A 644 -0.75 25.20 2.58
CA ALA A 644 0.56 24.79 3.09
C ALA A 644 0.96 25.53 4.39
N ASP A 645 0.62 26.82 4.53
CA ASP A 645 0.86 27.57 5.76
C ASP A 645 0.01 27.01 6.93
N HIS A 646 -1.21 26.52 6.66
CA HIS A 646 -2.00 25.78 7.65
C HIS A 646 -1.34 24.43 8.02
N TRP A 647 -0.96 23.61 7.05
CA TRP A 647 -0.27 22.34 7.31
C TRP A 647 1.02 22.52 8.11
N ARG A 648 1.72 23.64 7.90
CA ARG A 648 2.92 23.98 8.67
C ARG A 648 2.67 24.12 10.18
N THR A 649 1.46 24.49 10.61
CA THR A 649 1.12 24.58 12.03
C THR A 649 0.79 23.25 12.67
N GLU A 650 0.44 22.24 11.87
CA GLU A 650 0.01 20.93 12.35
C GLU A 650 1.20 20.02 12.69
N PRO A 651 1.20 19.30 13.84
CA PRO A 651 2.24 18.31 14.14
C PRO A 651 2.35 17.23 13.06
N TYR A 652 1.22 16.77 12.55
CA TYR A 652 1.08 15.79 11.48
C TYR A 652 0.24 16.40 10.35
N PRO A 653 0.88 17.00 9.33
CA PRO A 653 0.22 17.88 8.34
C PRO A 653 -0.76 17.18 7.39
N PHE A 654 -0.86 15.85 7.47
CA PHE A 654 -1.67 15.00 6.62
C PHE A 654 -2.87 14.37 7.34
N GLY A 655 -3.06 14.66 8.63
CA GLY A 655 -4.24 14.19 9.35
C GLY A 655 -5.51 14.88 8.85
N SER A 656 -6.60 14.12 8.66
CA SER A 656 -7.91 14.71 8.38
C SER A 656 -8.98 14.27 9.38
N GLU A 657 -9.75 13.22 9.08
CA GLU A 657 -10.93 12.80 9.84
C GLU A 657 -10.64 11.67 10.84
N MET A 658 -9.51 10.98 10.68
CA MET A 658 -9.20 9.74 11.39
C MET A 658 -7.91 9.84 12.22
N PRO A 659 -7.78 9.05 13.32
CA PRO A 659 -6.56 9.00 14.13
C PRO A 659 -5.35 8.38 13.39
N TRP A 660 -5.58 7.83 12.21
CA TRP A 660 -4.56 7.62 11.19
C TRP A 660 -5.19 7.92 9.84
N ASP A 661 -4.55 8.81 9.08
CA ASP A 661 -4.99 9.20 7.76
C ASP A 661 -3.84 9.14 6.76
N SER A 662 -4.14 8.61 5.58
CA SER A 662 -3.20 8.42 4.47
C SER A 662 -3.81 8.82 3.12
N THR A 663 -4.85 9.66 3.12
CA THR A 663 -5.63 9.95 1.91
C THR A 663 -4.91 10.87 0.93
N GLY A 664 -4.23 11.92 1.40
CA GLY A 664 -3.56 12.91 0.54
C GLY A 664 -2.13 13.25 0.99
N GLN A 665 -1.38 12.26 1.47
CA GLN A 665 -0.02 12.46 1.97
C GLN A 665 0.96 12.90 0.87
N GLU A 666 0.76 12.45 -0.36
CA GLU A 666 1.55 12.86 -1.52
C GLU A 666 1.40 14.35 -1.83
N GLU A 667 0.18 14.90 -1.73
CA GLU A 667 -0.06 16.33 -1.94
C GLU A 667 0.65 17.15 -0.86
N VAL A 668 0.46 16.75 0.40
CA VAL A 668 1.06 17.43 1.55
C VAL A 668 2.58 17.44 1.43
N TYR A 669 3.20 16.31 1.07
CA TYR A 669 4.64 16.25 0.81
C TYR A 669 5.06 17.21 -0.30
N ASP A 670 4.40 17.16 -1.46
CA ASP A 670 4.79 17.94 -2.64
C ASP A 670 4.76 19.46 -2.37
N TRP A 671 3.68 19.96 -1.77
CA TRP A 671 3.55 21.39 -1.48
C TRP A 671 4.41 21.87 -0.32
N THR A 672 4.54 21.06 0.75
CA THR A 672 5.43 21.44 1.85
C THR A 672 6.87 21.50 1.39
N ARG A 673 7.31 20.56 0.54
CA ARG A 673 8.62 20.61 -0.11
C ARG A 673 8.76 21.82 -1.04
N TYR A 674 7.75 22.08 -1.87
CA TYR A 674 7.72 23.21 -2.81
C TYR A 674 7.91 24.56 -2.10
N PHE A 675 7.26 24.78 -0.95
CA PHE A 675 7.37 26.01 -0.18
C PHE A 675 8.53 26.04 0.84
N GLY A 676 9.36 25.00 0.89
CA GLY A 676 10.53 24.92 1.76
C GLY A 676 10.21 24.59 3.23
N PHE A 677 9.09 23.93 3.49
CA PHE A 677 8.72 23.37 4.81
C PHE A 677 9.25 21.94 4.94
N ASP A 678 10.57 21.81 4.85
CA ASP A 678 11.28 20.52 4.77
C ASP A 678 11.04 19.62 5.99
N ASP A 679 10.78 20.22 7.16
CA ASP A 679 10.40 19.49 8.37
C ASP A 679 9.08 18.75 8.19
N LYS A 680 8.09 19.38 7.54
CA LYS A 680 6.78 18.77 7.26
C LYS A 680 6.83 17.75 6.14
N ALA A 681 7.63 18.01 5.10
CA ALA A 681 7.91 17.01 4.07
C ALA A 681 8.55 15.75 4.70
N THR A 682 9.51 15.93 5.62
CA THR A 682 10.17 14.83 6.33
C THR A 682 9.22 14.05 7.24
N VAL A 683 8.35 14.74 8.01
CA VAL A 683 7.33 14.09 8.86
C VAL A 683 6.38 13.24 8.00
N THR A 684 5.93 13.78 6.87
CA THR A 684 5.05 13.09 5.92
C THR A 684 5.73 11.87 5.30
N LEU A 685 6.97 12.03 4.81
CA LEU A 685 7.77 10.94 4.24
C LEU A 685 7.99 9.80 5.25
N ASN A 686 8.35 10.12 6.49
CA ASN A 686 8.56 9.10 7.52
C ASN A 686 7.24 8.38 7.84
N ALA A 687 6.13 9.11 7.96
CA ALA A 687 4.82 8.49 8.13
C ALA A 687 4.49 7.50 7.00
N ILE A 688 4.76 7.85 5.73
CA ILE A 688 4.59 6.94 4.58
C ILE A 688 5.45 5.68 4.72
N LEU A 689 6.72 5.84 5.09
CA LEU A 689 7.67 4.73 5.27
C LEU A 689 7.24 3.76 6.38
N ALA A 690 6.49 4.23 7.38
CA ALA A 690 5.99 3.39 8.47
C ALA A 690 5.12 2.22 8.00
N TYR A 691 4.48 2.37 6.83
CA TYR A 691 3.48 1.43 6.34
C TYR A 691 3.64 1.05 4.86
N THR A 692 4.80 1.36 4.27
CA THR A 692 5.19 0.99 2.89
C THR A 692 6.46 0.13 2.92
N PRO A 693 6.34 -1.18 3.19
CA PRO A 693 7.49 -2.01 3.54
C PRO A 693 8.24 -2.56 2.30
N VAL A 694 9.49 -2.99 2.46
CA VAL A 694 10.33 -3.56 1.37
C VAL A 694 10.46 -5.09 1.41
N LEU A 695 9.43 -5.76 1.93
CA LEU A 695 9.41 -7.21 2.23
C LEU A 695 9.61 -8.09 0.98
N PRO A 696 10.19 -9.30 1.10
CA PRO A 696 10.33 -10.25 -0.01
C PRO A 696 9.04 -10.94 -0.47
N SER A 697 8.08 -10.14 -0.92
CA SER A 697 6.80 -10.61 -1.43
C SER A 697 6.23 -9.64 -2.45
N TRP A 698 5.74 -10.17 -3.58
CA TRP A 698 4.99 -9.37 -4.56
C TRP A 698 3.82 -8.66 -3.93
N GLY A 699 3.18 -9.24 -2.91
CA GLY A 699 1.97 -8.69 -2.29
C GLY A 699 2.25 -7.57 -1.28
N TYR A 700 3.42 -7.56 -0.64
CA TYR A 700 3.73 -6.62 0.44
C TYR A 700 4.81 -5.59 0.07
N ASN A 701 5.70 -5.87 -0.88
CA ASN A 701 6.74 -4.93 -1.31
C ASN A 701 6.14 -3.66 -1.92
N GLY A 702 6.38 -2.51 -1.29
CA GLY A 702 5.82 -1.23 -1.70
C GLY A 702 4.29 -1.13 -1.59
N SER A 703 3.63 -2.15 -1.04
CA SER A 703 2.17 -2.13 -0.83
C SER A 703 1.87 -1.35 0.43
N ALA A 704 1.56 -0.07 0.24
CA ALA A 704 1.11 0.79 1.33
C ALA A 704 -0.11 0.16 2.03
N ARG A 705 -0.05 0.07 3.36
CA ARG A 705 -1.13 -0.41 4.20
C ARG A 705 -2.42 0.37 4.04
N ARG A 706 -3.48 -0.35 3.68
CA ARG A 706 -4.89 0.07 3.67
C ARG A 706 -5.76 -1.15 3.95
N TYR A 707 -6.90 -0.97 4.63
CA TYR A 707 -7.72 -2.12 5.05
C TYR A 707 -9.23 -1.92 5.19
N TRP A 708 -9.80 -0.76 4.86
CA TRP A 708 -11.25 -0.52 4.96
C TRP A 708 -11.94 -0.23 3.63
N ASP A 709 -11.19 0.20 2.61
CA ASP A 709 -11.72 0.67 1.32
C ASP A 709 -12.55 -0.38 0.53
N PHE A 710 -12.42 -1.70 0.79
CA PHE A 710 -13.37 -2.69 0.26
C PHE A 710 -14.83 -2.41 0.65
N LEU A 711 -15.06 -1.76 1.80
CA LEU A 711 -16.40 -1.31 2.20
C LEU A 711 -16.97 -0.25 1.24
N TYR A 712 -16.12 0.58 0.65
CA TYR A 712 -16.51 1.73 -0.18
C TYR A 712 -16.42 1.46 -1.69
N GLY A 713 -15.47 0.62 -2.14
CA GLY A 713 -15.24 0.36 -3.57
C GLY A 713 -15.20 -1.12 -3.98
N GLY A 714 -15.15 -2.06 -3.04
CA GLY A 714 -15.07 -3.50 -3.35
C GLY A 714 -16.44 -4.17 -3.55
N LYS A 715 -16.47 -5.25 -4.32
CA LYS A 715 -17.65 -6.14 -4.42
C LYS A 715 -17.88 -6.89 -3.12
N TYR A 716 -16.80 -7.27 -2.45
CA TYR A 716 -16.81 -8.09 -1.24
C TYR A 716 -16.43 -7.24 -0.02
N PRO A 717 -17.39 -6.48 0.55
CA PRO A 717 -17.10 -5.51 1.59
C PRO A 717 -16.66 -6.20 2.90
N ARG A 718 -15.43 -5.91 3.34
CA ARG A 718 -14.89 -6.35 4.63
C ARG A 718 -13.68 -5.51 5.07
N ILE A 719 -13.35 -5.56 6.37
CA ILE A 719 -12.11 -5.01 6.92
C ILE A 719 -10.99 -6.03 6.74
N GLU A 720 -10.07 -5.76 5.83
CA GLU A 720 -9.01 -6.68 5.40
C GLU A 720 -7.86 -5.90 4.77
N ARG A 721 -6.61 -6.34 4.99
CA ARG A 721 -5.45 -5.79 4.27
C ARG A 721 -5.63 -5.91 2.75
N GLN A 722 -5.66 -4.75 2.11
CA GLN A 722 -5.74 -4.63 0.65
C GLN A 722 -4.33 -4.56 0.08
N LEU A 723 -3.95 -5.55 -0.71
CA LEU A 723 -2.63 -5.54 -1.35
C LEU A 723 -2.72 -4.72 -2.64
N HIS A 724 -1.78 -3.80 -2.78
CA HIS A 724 -1.68 -2.83 -3.88
C HIS A 724 -2.94 -1.98 -4.09
N HIS A 725 -3.57 -1.52 -3.01
CA HIS A 725 -4.58 -0.46 -3.06
C HIS A 725 -3.98 0.90 -3.45
N TYR A 726 -4.81 1.92 -3.76
CA TYR A 726 -4.39 3.24 -4.27
C TYR A 726 -3.33 3.97 -3.46
N GLY A 727 -3.28 3.73 -2.14
CA GLY A 727 -2.22 4.29 -1.30
C GLY A 727 -0.81 3.91 -1.80
N SER A 728 -0.65 2.77 -2.48
CA SER A 728 0.65 2.26 -2.95
C SER A 728 1.21 3.14 -4.08
N GLY A 729 0.41 3.39 -5.12
CA GLY A 729 0.80 4.24 -6.24
C GLY A 729 1.01 5.70 -5.82
N LEU A 730 0.12 6.25 -4.98
CA LEU A 730 0.22 7.64 -4.54
C LEU A 730 1.45 7.88 -3.66
N ASN A 731 1.69 7.01 -2.68
CA ASN A 731 2.86 7.12 -1.81
C ASN A 731 4.19 6.87 -2.53
N ALA A 732 4.19 6.24 -3.71
CA ALA A 732 5.39 6.16 -4.53
C ALA A 732 5.89 7.54 -5.01
N ILE A 733 5.00 8.53 -5.16
CA ILE A 733 5.35 9.91 -5.57
C ILE A 733 6.40 10.52 -4.63
N PRO A 734 6.13 10.70 -3.32
CA PRO A 734 7.09 11.28 -2.39
C PRO A 734 8.32 10.41 -2.19
N LEU A 735 8.19 9.07 -2.14
CA LEU A 735 9.32 8.17 -1.95
C LEU A 735 10.35 8.26 -3.09
N LEU A 736 9.87 8.29 -4.33
CA LEU A 736 10.75 8.40 -5.50
C LEU A 736 11.24 9.83 -5.73
N ALA A 737 10.47 10.85 -5.35
CA ALA A 737 10.94 12.23 -5.31
C ALA A 737 12.12 12.38 -4.34
N GLU A 738 11.98 11.83 -3.13
CA GLU A 738 13.05 11.87 -2.13
C GLU A 738 14.25 11.04 -2.57
N TYR A 739 14.07 9.86 -3.17
CA TYR A 739 15.19 9.08 -3.71
C TYR A 739 15.99 9.87 -4.75
N ARG A 740 15.32 10.61 -5.65
CA ARG A 740 16.02 11.44 -6.64
C ARG A 740 16.85 12.55 -5.98
N LEU A 741 16.47 13.00 -4.79
CA LEU A 741 17.22 13.94 -3.96
C LEU A 741 18.28 13.26 -3.08
N HIS A 742 18.19 11.95 -2.85
CA HIS A 742 19.10 11.16 -2.04
C HIS A 742 19.43 9.82 -2.74
N PRO A 743 20.13 9.84 -3.89
CA PRO A 743 20.26 8.70 -4.81
C PRO A 743 21.02 7.48 -4.26
N THR A 744 21.60 7.60 -3.07
CA THR A 744 22.29 6.52 -2.36
C THR A 744 21.38 5.74 -1.42
N ASP A 745 20.16 6.24 -1.14
CA ASP A 745 19.20 5.57 -0.27
C ASP A 745 18.37 4.53 -1.05
N LEU A 746 18.96 3.35 -1.26
CA LEU A 746 18.30 2.25 -1.97
C LEU A 746 16.98 1.80 -1.31
N TYR A 747 16.77 2.08 -0.01
CA TYR A 747 15.51 1.75 0.65
C TYR A 747 14.35 2.56 0.07
N LEU A 748 14.54 3.86 -0.14
CA LEU A 748 13.53 4.74 -0.77
C LEU A 748 13.19 4.26 -2.18
N LEU A 749 14.21 3.90 -2.98
CA LEU A 749 13.98 3.39 -4.33
C LEU A 749 13.20 2.07 -4.30
N ARG A 750 13.57 1.12 -3.44
CA ARG A 750 12.87 -0.17 -3.33
C ARG A 750 11.43 -0.02 -2.86
N ALA A 751 11.17 0.82 -1.86
CA ALA A 751 9.82 1.06 -1.36
C ALA A 751 8.96 1.78 -2.41
N GLY A 752 9.49 2.87 -2.98
CA GLY A 752 8.77 3.66 -3.98
C GLY A 752 8.53 2.90 -5.28
N TYR A 753 9.52 2.15 -5.78
CA TYR A 753 9.36 1.39 -7.02
C TYR A 753 8.43 0.18 -6.85
N GLY A 754 8.42 -0.46 -5.68
CA GLY A 754 7.40 -1.46 -5.33
C GLY A 754 5.98 -0.87 -5.43
N GLY A 755 5.79 0.35 -4.92
CA GLY A 755 4.53 1.09 -5.04
C GLY A 755 4.16 1.46 -6.49
N VAL A 756 5.14 1.76 -7.35
CA VAL A 756 4.91 1.94 -8.80
C VAL A 756 4.47 0.65 -9.47
N MET A 757 5.01 -0.51 -9.07
CA MET A 757 4.66 -1.78 -9.69
C MET A 757 3.31 -2.34 -9.20
N GLY A 758 2.89 -2.01 -7.98
CA GLY A 758 1.63 -2.46 -7.38
C GLY A 758 0.39 -2.30 -8.28
N PRO A 759 0.13 -1.11 -8.85
CA PRO A 759 -0.96 -0.88 -9.81
C PRO A 759 -0.99 -1.85 -10.99
N LEU A 760 0.17 -2.27 -11.50
CA LEU A 760 0.26 -3.21 -12.61
C LEU A 760 -0.05 -4.65 -12.18
N ALA A 761 0.17 -5.01 -10.91
CA ALA A 761 -0.21 -6.31 -10.41
C ALA A 761 -1.73 -6.51 -10.38
N ASN A 762 -2.52 -5.45 -10.19
CA ASN A 762 -3.99 -5.50 -10.18
C ASN A 762 -4.62 -5.55 -11.58
N ILE A 763 -3.84 -5.40 -12.64
CA ILE A 763 -4.30 -5.60 -14.02
C ILE A 763 -4.17 -7.08 -14.36
N ASP A 764 -5.28 -7.69 -14.77
CA ASP A 764 -5.30 -9.09 -15.18
C ASP A 764 -4.83 -9.31 -16.63
N GLN A 765 -4.81 -10.56 -17.09
CA GLN A 765 -4.30 -10.90 -18.42
C GLN A 765 -5.12 -10.33 -19.59
N LYS A 766 -6.40 -9.99 -19.36
CA LYS A 766 -7.30 -9.39 -20.37
C LYS A 766 -7.35 -7.86 -20.29
N GLY A 767 -6.74 -7.26 -19.26
CA GLY A 767 -6.67 -5.82 -19.05
C GLY A 767 -7.68 -5.28 -18.03
N PHE A 768 -8.46 -6.13 -17.34
CA PHE A 768 -9.31 -5.64 -16.27
C PHE A 768 -8.45 -5.19 -15.07
N ALA A 769 -8.72 -4.00 -14.55
CA ALA A 769 -8.04 -3.45 -13.40
C ALA A 769 -8.92 -3.55 -12.15
N SER A 770 -8.47 -4.37 -11.19
CA SER A 770 -9.17 -4.61 -9.92
C SER A 770 -8.87 -3.53 -8.88
N ALA A 771 -9.84 -3.23 -8.01
CA ALA A 771 -9.68 -2.30 -6.89
C ALA A 771 -8.44 -2.64 -6.03
N ALA A 772 -8.32 -3.90 -5.59
CA ALA A 772 -7.18 -4.43 -4.84
C ALA A 772 -7.22 -5.96 -4.76
N PHE A 773 -6.16 -6.57 -4.23
CA PHE A 773 -6.12 -8.00 -3.93
C PHE A 773 -6.46 -8.28 -2.45
N HIS A 774 -7.35 -9.24 -2.23
CA HIS A 774 -7.76 -9.74 -0.91
C HIS A 774 -6.65 -10.62 -0.31
N SER A 775 -6.08 -10.22 0.83
CA SER A 775 -4.97 -10.93 1.49
C SER A 775 -5.38 -12.07 2.43
N PHE A 776 -6.67 -12.21 2.75
CA PHE A 776 -7.12 -13.23 3.69
C PHE A 776 -7.07 -14.62 3.06
N PRO A 777 -6.73 -15.63 3.87
CA PRO A 777 -6.56 -17.00 3.41
C PRO A 777 -7.87 -17.66 2.97
N ASP A 778 -9.04 -17.07 3.26
CA ASP A 778 -10.32 -17.55 2.75
C ASP A 778 -10.60 -17.15 1.30
N ARG A 779 -9.76 -16.30 0.70
CA ARG A 779 -10.04 -15.70 -0.61
C ARG A 779 -8.82 -15.62 -1.54
N MET A 780 -7.75 -14.95 -1.11
CA MET A 780 -6.50 -14.79 -1.89
C MET A 780 -6.71 -14.51 -3.39
N ALA A 781 -7.56 -13.52 -3.72
CA ALA A 781 -7.98 -13.19 -5.07
C ALA A 781 -8.16 -11.68 -5.28
N TYR A 782 -8.16 -11.23 -6.54
CA TYR A 782 -8.50 -9.85 -6.90
C TYR A 782 -9.98 -9.57 -6.64
N ASP A 783 -10.31 -8.39 -6.11
CA ASP A 783 -11.70 -7.96 -6.03
C ASP A 783 -12.24 -7.75 -7.47
N PRO A 784 -13.41 -8.28 -7.81
CA PRO A 784 -13.93 -8.19 -9.17
C PRO A 784 -14.52 -6.82 -9.53
N TYR A 785 -14.65 -5.88 -8.58
CA TYR A 785 -14.97 -4.50 -8.92
C TYR A 785 -13.72 -3.73 -9.32
N SER A 786 -13.88 -2.87 -10.33
CA SER A 786 -12.85 -1.88 -10.69
C SER A 786 -12.58 -0.92 -9.53
N GLY A 787 -13.62 -0.61 -8.74
CA GLY A 787 -13.57 0.22 -7.55
C GLY A 787 -12.72 1.48 -7.69
N ASP A 788 -11.95 1.77 -6.68
CA ASP A 788 -11.07 2.93 -6.52
C ASP A 788 -9.66 2.68 -7.09
N TYR A 789 -9.54 1.89 -8.16
CA TYR A 789 -8.26 1.59 -8.81
C TYR A 789 -7.56 2.82 -9.42
N GLY A 790 -8.32 3.79 -9.94
CA GLY A 790 -7.81 4.93 -10.71
C GLY A 790 -6.72 5.76 -10.03
N PRO A 791 -6.94 6.22 -8.79
CA PRO A 791 -5.91 6.93 -8.03
C PRO A 791 -4.60 6.13 -7.86
N ASN A 792 -4.67 4.79 -7.83
CA ASN A 792 -3.49 3.93 -7.82
C ASN A 792 -2.69 4.07 -9.12
N PHE A 793 -3.40 3.98 -10.25
CA PHE A 793 -2.78 4.11 -11.56
C PHE A 793 -2.32 5.54 -11.87
N PHE A 794 -2.97 6.56 -11.30
CA PHE A 794 -2.46 7.93 -11.32
C PHE A 794 -1.04 8.01 -10.73
N GLY A 795 -0.85 7.42 -9.54
CA GLY A 795 0.45 7.34 -8.90
C GLY A 795 1.51 6.60 -9.73
N HIS A 796 1.12 5.50 -10.39
CA HIS A 796 1.97 4.82 -11.38
C HIS A 796 2.34 5.74 -12.55
N ALA A 797 1.35 6.35 -13.19
CA ALA A 797 1.53 7.14 -14.40
C ALA A 797 2.45 8.37 -14.20
N LEU A 798 2.44 8.96 -13.01
CA LEU A 798 3.35 10.06 -12.66
C LEU A 798 4.79 9.61 -12.40
N ASN A 799 5.01 8.36 -11.97
CA ASN A 799 6.32 7.91 -11.48
C ASN A 799 7.00 6.84 -12.34
N THR A 800 6.28 6.15 -13.22
CA THR A 800 6.86 5.13 -14.08
C THR A 800 8.03 5.71 -14.87
N ALA A 801 9.18 5.05 -14.73
CA ALA A 801 10.48 5.50 -15.18
C ALA A 801 11.51 4.38 -15.07
N MET A 802 12.60 4.50 -15.82
CA MET A 802 13.79 3.68 -15.62
C MET A 802 14.76 4.36 -14.64
N TYR A 803 15.23 3.63 -13.63
CA TYR A 803 16.27 4.08 -12.71
C TYR A 803 17.53 3.25 -12.90
N LEU A 804 18.62 3.88 -13.34
CA LEU A 804 19.96 3.28 -13.36
C LEU A 804 20.71 3.73 -12.11
N THR A 805 21.14 2.77 -11.29
CA THR A 805 21.88 3.04 -10.06
C THR A 805 23.05 2.06 -9.88
N HIS A 806 24.03 2.48 -9.08
CA HIS A 806 25.17 1.67 -8.70
C HIS A 806 25.20 1.56 -7.17
N ASP A 807 24.91 0.38 -6.66
CA ASP A 807 24.95 0.09 -5.23
C ASP A 807 26.30 -0.54 -4.85
N ASN A 808 26.84 -0.19 -3.69
CA ASN A 808 28.16 -0.69 -3.28
C ASN A 808 28.19 -2.21 -3.02
N LYS A 809 27.04 -2.82 -2.71
CA LYS A 809 26.89 -4.25 -2.46
C LYS A 809 26.52 -5.01 -3.73
N PHE A 810 25.63 -4.44 -4.54
CA PHE A 810 25.03 -5.13 -5.69
C PHE A 810 25.64 -4.77 -7.05
N GLY A 811 26.42 -3.70 -7.13
CA GLY A 811 26.94 -3.15 -8.38
C GLY A 811 25.87 -2.43 -9.20
N TRP A 812 25.96 -2.51 -10.53
CA TRP A 812 24.99 -1.91 -11.45
C TRP A 812 23.66 -2.63 -11.39
N ILE A 813 22.61 -1.88 -11.05
CA ILE A 813 21.23 -2.38 -11.00
C ILE A 813 20.29 -1.40 -11.70
N CYS A 814 19.18 -1.93 -12.20
CA CYS A 814 18.20 -1.18 -12.98
C CYS A 814 16.79 -1.48 -12.49
N PHE A 815 15.97 -0.43 -12.44
CA PHE A 815 14.53 -0.53 -12.28
C PHE A 815 13.87 0.00 -13.55
N GLY A 816 12.77 -0.62 -14.02
CA GLY A 816 12.09 -0.21 -15.26
C GLY A 816 12.89 -0.46 -16.53
N GLY A 817 13.84 -1.39 -16.48
CA GLY A 817 14.75 -1.65 -17.58
C GLY A 817 15.73 -2.79 -17.30
N ASN A 818 16.52 -3.11 -18.32
CA ASN A 818 17.61 -4.08 -18.22
C ASN A 818 18.95 -3.35 -18.32
N VAL A 819 19.96 -3.77 -17.55
CA VAL A 819 21.31 -3.19 -17.55
C VAL A 819 22.36 -4.23 -17.85
N GLU A 820 23.32 -3.84 -18.69
CA GLU A 820 24.52 -4.62 -19.03
C GLU A 820 25.75 -3.72 -18.98
N GLU A 821 26.90 -4.28 -18.62
CA GLU A 821 28.19 -3.59 -18.63
C GLU A 821 29.11 -4.21 -19.69
N HIS A 822 29.60 -3.38 -20.61
CA HIS A 822 30.53 -3.78 -21.67
C HIS A 822 31.75 -2.86 -21.70
N ASN A 823 32.93 -3.38 -21.36
CA ASN A 823 34.19 -2.62 -21.33
C ASN A 823 34.10 -1.30 -20.54
N GLY A 824 33.40 -1.31 -19.40
CA GLY A 824 33.19 -0.12 -18.54
C GLY A 824 32.14 0.87 -19.06
N ILE A 825 31.40 0.53 -20.12
CA ILE A 825 30.23 1.29 -20.59
C ILE A 825 28.98 0.57 -20.10
N ILE A 826 28.11 1.34 -19.42
CA ILE A 826 26.88 0.83 -18.83
C ILE A 826 25.74 1.11 -19.80
N GLN A 827 25.20 0.05 -20.39
CA GLN A 827 24.07 0.12 -21.30
C GLN A 827 22.80 -0.24 -20.55
N ALA A 828 21.82 0.65 -20.54
CA ALA A 828 20.51 0.40 -19.94
C ALA A 828 19.40 0.56 -20.98
N THR A 829 18.56 -0.47 -21.12
CA THR A 829 17.38 -0.46 -22.00
C THR A 829 16.15 -0.09 -21.21
N THR A 830 15.38 0.88 -21.70
CA THR A 830 14.17 1.38 -21.04
C THR A 830 12.99 0.48 -21.39
N LEU A 831 12.36 -0.12 -20.38
CA LEU A 831 11.25 -1.08 -20.52
C LEU A 831 10.05 -0.75 -19.62
N ASP A 832 10.13 0.35 -18.86
CA ASP A 832 9.00 0.87 -18.09
C ASP A 832 7.79 1.20 -19.00
N SER A 833 6.62 1.30 -18.37
CA SER A 833 5.33 1.47 -19.03
C SER A 833 5.28 2.56 -20.10
N PHE A 834 5.86 3.74 -19.86
CA PHE A 834 5.74 4.90 -20.77
C PHE A 834 7.03 5.20 -21.53
N ARG A 835 8.19 4.79 -20.99
CA ARG A 835 9.52 5.06 -21.51
C ARG A 835 9.77 6.54 -21.75
N ASN A 836 9.21 7.41 -20.93
CA ASN A 836 9.32 8.86 -21.07
C ASN A 836 10.15 9.50 -19.94
N ARG A 837 10.70 8.68 -19.02
CA ARG A 837 11.48 9.15 -17.87
C ARG A 837 12.66 8.24 -17.56
N ILE A 838 13.81 8.83 -17.27
CA ILE A 838 15.03 8.14 -16.85
C ILE A 838 15.69 8.90 -15.71
N PHE A 839 16.05 8.20 -14.64
CA PHE A 839 16.96 8.71 -13.62
C PHE A 839 18.31 8.00 -13.69
N VAL A 840 19.40 8.76 -13.87
CA VAL A 840 20.77 8.24 -13.80
C VAL A 840 21.36 8.68 -12.46
N ALA A 841 21.20 7.82 -11.44
CA ALA A 841 21.49 8.13 -10.05
C ALA A 841 22.96 8.54 -9.79
N PRO A 842 23.99 7.88 -10.37
CA PRO A 842 25.39 8.23 -10.11
C PRO A 842 25.78 9.67 -10.48
N ILE A 843 25.01 10.32 -11.36
CA ILE A 843 25.25 11.71 -11.81
C ILE A 843 24.10 12.66 -11.46
N GLY A 844 23.11 12.18 -10.68
CA GLY A 844 21.95 12.96 -10.24
C GLY A 844 21.17 13.58 -11.39
N LEU A 845 20.95 12.83 -12.48
CA LEU A 845 20.31 13.35 -13.69
C LEU A 845 18.92 12.77 -13.90
N TRP A 846 17.91 13.63 -13.84
CA TRP A 846 16.52 13.33 -14.14
C TRP A 846 16.15 13.81 -15.55
N LEU A 847 15.80 12.87 -16.42
CA LEU A 847 15.50 13.08 -17.83
C LEU A 847 14.02 12.77 -18.05
N THR A 848 13.28 13.71 -18.63
CA THR A 848 11.85 13.52 -18.95
C THR A 848 11.52 13.97 -20.36
N LEU A 849 10.50 13.37 -20.96
CA LEU A 849 9.99 13.72 -22.28
C LEU A 849 8.54 14.16 -22.21
N ASP A 850 8.24 15.39 -22.66
CA ASP A 850 6.83 15.80 -22.91
C ASP A 850 6.29 15.13 -24.19
N ALA A 851 7.19 14.77 -25.10
CA ALA A 851 6.91 14.07 -26.35
C ALA A 851 8.12 13.22 -26.76
N GLY A 852 7.84 12.08 -27.38
CA GLY A 852 8.83 11.07 -27.78
C GLY A 852 8.97 9.97 -26.73
N LYS A 853 9.85 9.00 -27.00
CA LYS A 853 10.15 7.90 -26.07
C LYS A 853 11.64 7.66 -26.00
N PHE A 854 12.15 7.32 -24.82
CA PHE A 854 13.45 6.71 -24.66
C PHE A 854 13.42 5.27 -25.18
N LYS A 855 14.58 4.83 -25.67
CA LYS A 855 14.86 3.44 -26.03
C LYS A 855 15.92 2.87 -25.08
N SER A 856 17.01 3.61 -24.89
CA SER A 856 18.12 3.20 -24.04
C SER A 856 19.04 4.38 -23.71
N ILE A 857 19.98 4.15 -22.79
CA ILE A 857 21.12 5.02 -22.53
C ILE A 857 22.44 4.22 -22.56
N GLU A 858 23.53 4.91 -22.86
CA GLU A 858 24.91 4.45 -22.63
C GLU A 858 25.58 5.44 -21.68
N TYR A 859 25.87 5.01 -20.46
CA TYR A 859 26.63 5.79 -19.49
C TYR A 859 28.08 5.30 -19.45
N ASN A 860 29.03 6.20 -19.69
CA ASN A 860 30.46 5.93 -19.57
C ASN A 860 31.00 6.71 -18.36
N PRO A 861 31.15 6.06 -17.19
CA PRO A 861 31.65 6.71 -15.98
C PRO A 861 33.06 7.28 -16.16
N ALA A 862 33.97 6.49 -16.76
CA ALA A 862 35.38 6.86 -16.93
C ALA A 862 35.56 8.00 -17.94
N GLY A 863 34.86 7.92 -19.08
CA GLY A 863 34.84 8.95 -20.11
C GLY A 863 33.89 10.10 -19.82
N ARG A 864 33.24 10.12 -18.65
CA ARG A 864 32.28 11.13 -18.19
C ARG A 864 31.30 11.58 -19.28
N SER A 865 30.59 10.63 -19.86
CA SER A 865 29.61 10.93 -20.91
C SER A 865 28.37 10.06 -20.79
N LEU A 866 27.24 10.63 -21.21
CA LEU A 866 25.97 9.94 -21.36
C LEU A 866 25.50 10.09 -22.81
N ARG A 867 25.09 8.98 -23.41
CA ARG A 867 24.35 8.98 -24.68
C ARG A 867 22.93 8.52 -24.42
N ILE A 868 21.99 9.26 -24.94
CA ILE A 868 20.56 8.97 -24.85
C ILE A 868 20.09 8.57 -26.23
N HIS A 869 19.43 7.41 -26.33
CA HIS A 869 18.81 6.94 -27.56
C HIS A 869 17.31 7.20 -27.49
N LEU A 870 16.85 8.15 -28.28
CA LEU A 870 15.42 8.44 -28.46
C LEU A 870 14.86 7.59 -29.59
N ALA A 871 13.66 7.07 -29.40
CA ALA A 871 12.94 6.28 -30.39
C ALA A 871 12.62 7.12 -31.65
N PRO A 872 12.38 6.49 -32.82
CA PRO A 872 11.96 7.15 -34.04
C PRO A 872 10.65 7.93 -33.88
N ALA A 873 10.35 8.79 -34.86
CA ALA A 873 9.08 9.52 -34.93
C ALA A 873 7.89 8.54 -35.01
N SER A 874 6.76 8.93 -34.40
CA SER A 874 5.47 8.30 -34.64
C SER A 874 4.63 9.16 -35.60
N GLU A 875 3.47 8.64 -36.02
CA GLU A 875 2.52 9.40 -36.86
C GLU A 875 2.08 10.72 -36.20
N THR A 876 1.98 10.74 -34.87
CA THR A 876 1.44 11.87 -34.10
C THR A 876 2.54 12.69 -33.40
N VAL A 877 3.77 12.19 -33.35
CA VAL A 877 4.90 12.83 -32.65
C VAL A 877 6.16 12.80 -33.53
N ALA A 878 6.49 13.95 -34.12
CA ALA A 878 7.68 14.14 -34.96
C ALA A 878 8.86 14.82 -34.24
N ILE A 879 8.64 15.32 -33.02
CA ILE A 879 9.61 16.10 -32.24
C ILE A 879 9.64 15.56 -30.82
N ALA A 880 10.83 15.21 -30.35
CA ALA A 880 11.06 14.94 -28.94
C ALA A 880 11.33 16.24 -28.17
N ARG A 881 10.77 16.35 -26.96
CA ARG A 881 10.93 17.48 -26.05
C ARG A 881 11.54 16.99 -24.74
N LEU A 882 12.86 17.08 -24.65
CA LEU A 882 13.65 16.53 -23.55
C LEU A 882 13.93 17.58 -22.49
N HIS A 883 13.46 17.36 -21.26
CA HIS A 883 13.93 18.10 -20.10
C HIS A 883 15.10 17.37 -19.45
N VAL A 884 16.04 18.16 -18.93
CA VAL A 884 17.25 17.66 -18.28
C VAL A 884 17.41 18.40 -16.97
N HIS A 885 17.06 17.74 -15.87
CA HIS A 885 17.09 18.30 -14.53
C HIS A 885 18.19 17.65 -13.69
N LYS A 886 19.04 18.48 -13.10
CA LYS A 886 20.03 18.04 -12.12
C LYS A 886 19.37 18.02 -10.74
N THR A 887 19.51 16.92 -10.00
CA THR A 887 19.01 16.80 -8.63
C THR A 887 20.11 17.13 -7.62
N ASN A 888 19.72 17.61 -6.44
CA ASN A 888 20.64 18.07 -5.40
C ASN A 888 21.42 16.93 -4.72
N GLY A 889 21.01 15.68 -4.91
CA GLY A 889 21.50 14.52 -4.15
C GLY A 889 22.88 13.99 -4.52
N ALA A 890 23.43 14.41 -5.65
CA ALA A 890 24.85 14.20 -5.94
C ALA A 890 25.67 15.34 -5.33
N GLU A 891 25.63 15.48 -3.99
CA GLU A 891 26.58 16.32 -3.26
C GLU A 891 28.00 15.90 -3.69
N GLY A 892 28.68 16.78 -4.43
CA GLY A 892 30.09 16.62 -4.77
C GLY A 892 30.45 16.62 -6.25
N LEU A 893 29.50 16.52 -7.19
CA LEU A 893 29.91 16.33 -8.58
C LEU A 893 30.22 17.61 -9.36
N GLY A 894 29.75 18.80 -8.95
CA GLY A 894 30.14 20.06 -9.61
C GLY A 894 29.89 20.13 -11.13
N HIS A 895 29.20 19.12 -11.71
CA HIS A 895 29.26 18.92 -13.14
C HIS A 895 28.46 19.97 -13.89
N THR A 896 29.04 20.46 -14.98
CA THR A 896 28.33 21.29 -15.96
C THR A 896 27.73 20.38 -17.02
N ILE A 897 26.41 20.33 -17.09
CA ILE A 897 25.67 19.57 -18.09
C ILE A 897 25.51 20.45 -19.33
N LYS A 898 26.11 20.04 -20.44
CA LYS A 898 25.89 20.67 -21.75
C LYS A 898 25.42 19.61 -22.72
N ILE A 899 24.34 19.88 -23.44
CA ILE A 899 23.92 19.03 -24.53
C ILE A 899 24.70 19.41 -25.78
N GLU A 900 25.32 18.43 -26.43
CA GLU A 900 26.07 18.65 -27.65
C GLU A 900 25.18 19.18 -28.79
N GLY A 901 25.70 20.12 -29.58
CA GLY A 901 24.99 20.70 -30.73
C GLY A 901 24.07 21.88 -30.42
N ASN A 902 23.99 22.35 -29.17
CA ASN A 902 23.19 23.52 -28.75
C ASN A 902 21.74 23.50 -29.29
N PRO A 903 20.94 22.47 -28.96
CA PRO A 903 19.57 22.37 -29.45
C PRO A 903 18.72 23.56 -28.98
N LYS A 904 17.73 23.93 -29.81
CA LYS A 904 16.74 24.95 -29.43
C LYS A 904 15.97 24.50 -28.18
N THR A 905 15.53 25.47 -27.39
CA THR A 905 14.66 25.23 -26.24
C THR A 905 13.26 25.79 -26.48
N GLU A 906 12.25 25.10 -25.97
CA GLU A 906 10.85 25.52 -25.94
C GLU A 906 10.26 25.08 -24.59
N ARG A 907 9.70 26.02 -23.82
CA ARG A 907 9.09 25.75 -22.49
C ARG A 907 10.02 24.98 -21.53
N GLY A 908 11.31 25.27 -21.55
CA GLY A 908 12.31 24.57 -20.72
C GLY A 908 12.84 23.25 -21.29
N ALA A 909 12.20 22.68 -22.31
CA ALA A 909 12.65 21.44 -22.97
C ALA A 909 13.60 21.72 -24.14
N TYR A 910 14.56 20.83 -24.34
CA TYR A 910 15.39 20.77 -25.55
C TYR A 910 14.68 20.03 -26.68
N ILE A 911 14.76 20.58 -27.88
CA ILE A 911 13.99 20.14 -29.03
C ILE A 911 14.82 19.32 -30.01
N PHE A 912 14.36 18.09 -30.28
CA PHE A 912 15.00 17.17 -31.22
C PHE A 912 14.01 16.69 -32.28
N PRO A 913 14.21 17.03 -33.56
CA PRO A 913 13.49 16.42 -34.65
C PRO A 913 13.76 14.91 -34.68
N LEU A 914 12.70 14.11 -34.75
CA LEU A 914 12.76 12.66 -34.88
C LEU A 914 12.63 12.26 -36.35
N GLY A 915 13.35 11.22 -36.75
CA GLY A 915 13.26 10.63 -38.08
C GLY A 915 12.85 9.16 -38.03
N ASN A 916 13.11 8.42 -39.11
CA ASN A 916 12.78 6.99 -39.21
C ASN A 916 13.77 6.07 -38.49
N LYS A 917 14.78 6.64 -37.80
CA LYS A 917 15.81 5.93 -37.05
C LYS A 917 15.95 6.58 -35.68
N ASP A 918 16.54 5.85 -34.75
CA ASP A 918 16.85 6.34 -33.41
C ASP A 918 17.67 7.64 -33.49
N ARG A 919 17.34 8.58 -32.61
CA ARG A 919 18.06 9.84 -32.46
C ARG A 919 18.95 9.76 -31.23
N VAL A 920 20.26 9.90 -31.43
CA VAL A 920 21.25 9.92 -30.35
C VAL A 920 21.47 11.35 -29.87
N VAL A 921 21.37 11.56 -28.56
CA VAL A 921 21.70 12.82 -27.88
C VAL A 921 22.91 12.58 -27.00
N HIS A 922 23.95 13.41 -27.16
CA HIS A 922 25.20 13.32 -26.43
C HIS A 922 25.26 14.37 -25.32
N ILE A 923 25.55 13.92 -24.09
CA ILE A 923 25.68 14.76 -22.91
C ILE A 923 27.06 14.50 -22.28
N PRO A 924 28.07 15.34 -22.57
CA PRO A 924 29.31 15.38 -21.78
C PRO A 924 29.04 15.81 -20.33
N ILE A 925 29.75 15.18 -19.40
CA ILE A 925 29.63 15.40 -17.95
C ILE A 925 30.97 15.99 -17.48
N ASN A 926 31.07 17.33 -17.50
CA ASN A 926 32.32 18.02 -17.17
C ASN A 926 32.43 18.31 -15.69
#